data_AF-A0A671W316-F1
#
_entry.id   AF-A0A671W316-F1
#
_cell.length_a   1.000
_cell.length_b   1.000
_cell.length_c   1.000
_cell.angle_alpha   90.00
_cell.angle_beta   90.00
_cell.angle_gamma   90.00
#
_symmetry.space_group_name_H-M   'P 1'
#
loop_
_entity.id
_entity.type
_entity.pdbx_description
1 polymer ?
#
loop_
_entity_poly.entity_id
_entity_poly.type
_entity_poly.pdbx_seq_one_letter_code
_entity_poly.pdbx_strand_id
1 'polypeptide(L)'
;CLIRPQLPPVEVMATPYHTLSWLGPPCASRTHKNTFSRLGVEDEPATQAPDWNEELQAAKDLPLGSLEERLQRERALLQVNSAFVRAVMQGAETVVDGFVEPVNGNHVDPGFLWGGLFMSQGAVYAMFGGERGRRAAQRLELKGVQAYSNVESLQALHTLPTAIVDYRGVRLLAQGLAPGLEGSEGLLYGVNAGPQESPQRRRLLELLASTAKSLCLQRHVVLAPNGHQVPLFTSVDAQGLLGADGRFYILDVFRTFPADANFYSGLPKSFTHGLCRLKPELVQAFIQHNSGISHEADAVRAACKEVGSVSDIIFEMRFNSSVFSPGVSFPPAESKSTKLQERLLREAASFIVTHQIPAFVSHCLQTNEAPMDGASLKQALHQKGINLRYLGHVVKTINQTEQKEHLRHILRLVIGDIFIRSTRRVFNNFLQGVDIPSLSAAVSHFLCCLLVPHFTPTMVGEETKKKSRRRGRGAGASESTPWSTLTGAELWNLVCQDAAETYNISDSLGSGPNHLVEHYGIQKLSLLREFCLKTGVQLRLRDYSLDNQNKAPIGPDDIFNIVPIVKHVHMPTVDASKAHRAAHTFIQKGLLDQALEHLKEAAYLFGRVCDDLHPEACYCHSLLAKVSFLQGKAAEARSIQLKAVVISERVLGFDHPNTILQYALLGVYMFAGGETALALKCLLRARLLTLTVHGEDHPYIATLDSCLGLVLTGDQRGQYLKNALKLNTSFFGPENLHTALTQHLLAQWMCSKGDYRSAMTHEKEALTFGEDHSQTRCSKEFLGVITKQAVKVERSLRQAGADCTEQAVECVTPTTDTVLEQMVLVMGVRKITHR
;
A
#
# COMPACT_ATOMS: atom_id res chain seq x y z
N CYS A 1 2.24 19.84 -13.13
CA CYS A 1 1.04 20.62 -13.48
C CYS A 1 1.42 21.89 -14.23
N LEU A 2 1.55 21.86 -15.55
CA LEU A 2 1.79 23.07 -16.37
C LEU A 2 1.22 22.91 -17.80
N ILE A 3 0.03 22.33 -17.96
CA ILE A 3 -0.71 22.39 -19.23
C ILE A 3 -2.21 22.33 -18.92
N ARG A 4 -2.88 23.49 -18.79
CA ARG A 4 -4.28 23.77 -19.24
C ARG A 4 -4.85 25.03 -18.58
N PRO A 5 -5.50 25.94 -19.34
CA PRO A 5 -6.11 27.17 -18.81
C PRO A 5 -7.50 26.97 -18.17
N GLN A 6 -8.16 25.83 -18.38
CA GLN A 6 -9.36 25.40 -17.66
C GLN A 6 -9.26 23.89 -17.40
N LEU A 7 -9.40 23.50 -16.12
CA LEU A 7 -9.35 22.11 -15.66
C LEU A 7 -10.71 21.43 -15.98
N PRO A 8 -10.77 20.29 -16.68
CA PRO A 8 -12.02 19.54 -16.86
C PRO A 8 -12.73 19.23 -15.52
N PRO A 9 -14.05 18.96 -15.50
CA PRO A 9 -14.82 18.77 -14.27
C PRO A 9 -14.20 17.75 -13.31
N VAL A 10 -13.68 16.64 -13.85
CA VAL A 10 -12.98 15.57 -13.10
C VAL A 10 -11.73 16.07 -12.37
N GLU A 11 -11.08 17.15 -12.83
CA GLU A 11 -9.93 17.79 -12.18
C GLU A 11 -10.34 18.76 -11.06
N VAL A 12 -11.64 19.10 -10.92
CA VAL A 12 -12.17 20.08 -9.94
C VAL A 12 -13.16 19.45 -8.94
N MET A 13 -13.68 18.25 -9.18
CA MET A 13 -14.59 17.53 -8.26
C MET A 13 -13.95 17.29 -6.89
N ALA A 14 -14.71 16.98 -5.84
CA ALA A 14 -14.12 16.60 -4.54
C ALA A 14 -13.90 15.07 -4.49
N THR A 15 -12.73 14.60 -4.05
CA THR A 15 -12.47 13.16 -3.84
C THR A 15 -12.86 12.75 -2.41
N PRO A 16 -13.50 11.58 -2.22
CA PRO A 16 -13.67 11.02 -0.88
C PRO A 16 -12.36 10.50 -0.31
N TYR A 17 -11.35 10.27 -1.16
CA TYR A 17 -10.00 9.87 -0.80
C TYR A 17 -9.13 11.08 -0.47
N HIS A 18 -8.54 11.07 0.72
CA HIS A 18 -7.53 12.04 1.12
C HIS A 18 -6.18 11.66 0.51
N THR A 19 -5.79 12.34 -0.56
CA THR A 19 -4.46 12.19 -1.18
C THR A 19 -3.41 12.81 -0.26
N LEU A 20 -2.68 11.96 0.48
CA LEU A 20 -1.56 12.42 1.31
C LEU A 20 -0.40 12.81 0.39
N SER A 21 -0.17 14.11 0.21
CA SER A 21 1.08 14.62 -0.35
C SER A 21 2.08 14.87 0.76
N TRP A 22 3.30 14.38 0.60
CA TRP A 22 4.42 14.69 1.49
C TRP A 22 5.02 16.08 1.23
N LEU A 23 4.56 16.78 0.19
CA LEU A 23 4.93 18.14 -0.14
C LEU A 23 3.73 19.07 0.09
N GLY A 24 3.99 20.22 0.71
CA GLY A 24 3.01 21.29 0.84
C GLY A 24 2.63 21.87 -0.53
N PRO A 25 1.41 22.43 -0.69
CA PRO A 25 1.01 23.09 -1.93
C PRO A 25 2.03 24.18 -2.31
N PRO A 26 2.33 24.38 -3.61
CA PRO A 26 3.23 25.44 -4.04
C PRO A 26 2.70 26.79 -3.50
N CYS A 27 3.59 27.59 -2.89
CA CYS A 27 3.31 28.76 -2.03
C CYS A 27 2.49 29.93 -2.64
N ALA A 28 1.70 29.75 -3.69
CA ALA A 28 0.96 30.80 -4.38
C ALA A 28 -0.55 30.87 -4.04
N SER A 29 -1.06 30.11 -3.06
CA SER A 29 -2.47 30.25 -2.67
C SER A 29 -2.67 30.03 -1.17
N ARG A 30 -2.58 31.12 -0.39
CA ARG A 30 -3.33 31.22 0.88
C ARG A 30 -4.86 31.21 0.66
N THR A 31 -5.31 31.00 -0.59
CA THR A 31 -6.71 31.02 -1.05
C THR A 31 -7.17 29.71 -1.69
N HIS A 32 -6.35 28.66 -1.78
CA HIS A 32 -6.89 27.31 -1.88
C HIS A 32 -7.37 26.92 -0.48
N LYS A 33 -8.53 27.49 -0.08
CA LYS A 33 -9.47 26.73 0.73
C LYS A 33 -9.56 25.39 0.03
N ASN A 34 -9.00 24.36 0.67
CA ASN A 34 -9.08 22.98 0.28
C ASN A 34 -10.40 22.73 -0.47
N THR A 35 -10.35 22.59 -1.79
CA THR A 35 -11.51 22.31 -2.65
C THR A 35 -11.96 20.84 -2.50
N PHE A 36 -11.89 20.32 -1.26
CA PHE A 36 -12.61 19.13 -0.80
C PHE A 36 -14.08 19.45 -0.48
N SER A 37 -14.50 20.71 -0.62
CA SER A 37 -15.88 21.17 -0.48
C SER A 37 -16.66 20.87 -1.78
N ARG A 38 -17.88 20.35 -1.60
CA ARG A 38 -18.90 19.97 -2.60
C ARG A 38 -18.92 18.49 -3.04
N LEU A 39 -19.08 17.61 -2.06
CA LEU A 39 -19.94 16.42 -2.22
C LEU A 39 -21.26 16.68 -1.47
N GLY A 40 -22.12 17.56 -2.01
CA GLY A 40 -23.58 17.58 -1.77
C GLY A 40 -24.13 17.72 -0.34
N VAL A 41 -23.32 17.75 0.71
CA VAL A 41 -23.75 18.14 2.05
C VAL A 41 -23.58 19.65 2.12
N GLU A 42 -24.68 20.37 2.26
CA GLU A 42 -24.65 21.81 2.46
C GLU A 42 -23.76 22.11 3.68
N ASP A 43 -22.74 22.97 3.50
CA ASP A 43 -21.98 23.59 4.59
C ASP A 43 -22.90 24.61 5.32
N GLU A 44 -24.13 24.22 5.66
CA GLU A 44 -24.84 24.86 6.74
C GLU A 44 -24.18 24.36 8.03
N PRO A 45 -23.78 25.25 8.96
CA PRO A 45 -23.35 24.81 10.27
C PRO A 45 -24.55 24.13 10.94
N ALA A 46 -24.65 22.80 10.78
CA ALA A 46 -25.67 22.02 11.44
C ALA A 46 -25.59 22.36 12.93
N THR A 47 -26.68 22.92 13.46
CA THR A 47 -26.81 23.31 14.87
C THR A 47 -26.63 22.13 15.84
N GLN A 48 -26.61 20.90 15.31
CA GLN A 48 -26.45 19.64 16.03
C GLN A 48 -25.39 18.77 15.36
N ALA A 49 -24.54 18.14 16.17
CA ALA A 49 -23.54 17.19 15.68
C ALA A 49 -24.21 15.99 14.99
N PRO A 50 -23.66 15.48 13.86
CA PRO A 50 -24.25 14.34 13.17
C PRO A 50 -24.24 13.07 14.02
N ASP A 51 -25.30 12.26 13.92
CA ASP A 51 -25.28 10.88 14.41
C ASP A 51 -24.67 9.98 13.34
N TRP A 52 -23.35 9.80 13.41
CA TRP A 52 -22.62 8.98 12.44
C TRP A 52 -23.08 7.53 12.39
N ASN A 53 -23.62 7.00 13.50
CA ASN A 53 -24.13 5.63 13.50
C ASN A 53 -25.42 5.57 12.68
N GLU A 54 -26.39 6.45 12.96
CA GLU A 54 -27.65 6.46 12.21
C GLU A 54 -27.43 6.77 10.73
N GLU A 55 -26.55 7.72 10.38
CA GLU A 55 -26.19 8.00 8.98
C GLU A 55 -25.64 6.75 8.26
N LEU A 56 -24.78 5.98 8.95
CA LEU A 56 -24.23 4.74 8.39
C LEU A 56 -25.31 3.66 8.24
N GLN A 57 -26.16 3.47 9.25
CA GLN A 57 -27.19 2.43 9.20
C GLN A 57 -28.29 2.79 8.22
N ALA A 58 -28.72 4.06 8.15
CA ALA A 58 -29.66 4.54 7.15
C ALA A 58 -29.14 4.31 5.72
N ALA A 59 -27.85 4.57 5.48
CA ALA A 59 -27.22 4.23 4.21
C ALA A 59 -27.20 2.72 3.95
N LYS A 60 -26.99 1.88 4.97
CA LYS A 60 -27.01 0.41 4.82
C LYS A 60 -28.41 -0.16 4.58
N ASP A 61 -29.44 0.48 5.13
CA ASP A 61 -30.85 0.06 5.08
C ASP A 61 -31.53 0.43 3.74
N LEU A 62 -30.85 1.19 2.88
CA LEU A 62 -31.30 1.43 1.52
C LEU A 62 -31.56 0.11 0.77
N PRO A 63 -32.61 0.07 -0.07
CA PRO A 63 -33.04 -1.16 -0.73
C PRO A 63 -31.97 -1.74 -1.66
N LEU A 64 -32.08 -3.05 -1.95
CA LEU A 64 -31.12 -3.80 -2.77
C LEU A 64 -31.74 -4.48 -4.00
N GLY A 65 -33.04 -4.28 -4.23
CA GLY A 65 -33.81 -5.04 -5.20
C GLY A 65 -33.36 -4.77 -6.63
N SER A 66 -33.26 -3.49 -7.01
CA SER A 66 -32.80 -3.08 -8.33
C SER A 66 -31.32 -2.68 -8.36
N LEU A 67 -30.73 -2.66 -9.57
CA LEU A 67 -29.36 -2.15 -9.75
C LEU A 67 -29.24 -0.69 -9.30
N GLU A 68 -30.21 0.16 -9.65
CA GLU A 68 -30.17 1.58 -9.28
C GLU A 68 -30.22 1.78 -7.75
N GLU A 69 -31.03 0.98 -7.06
CA GLU A 69 -31.08 0.99 -5.59
C GLU A 69 -29.73 0.59 -4.98
N ARG A 70 -29.06 -0.46 -5.52
CA ARG A 70 -27.72 -0.86 -5.07
C ARG A 70 -26.67 0.23 -5.32
N LEU A 71 -26.70 0.88 -6.49
CA LEU A 71 -25.76 1.97 -6.80
C LEU A 71 -26.00 3.19 -5.90
N GLN A 72 -27.26 3.55 -5.63
CA GLN A 72 -27.61 4.61 -4.70
C GLN A 72 -27.12 4.29 -3.29
N ARG A 73 -27.28 3.04 -2.84
CA ARG A 73 -26.78 2.56 -1.56
C ARG A 73 -25.26 2.66 -1.46
N GLU A 74 -24.53 2.14 -2.45
CA GLU A 74 -23.06 2.21 -2.46
C GLU A 74 -22.57 3.66 -2.45
N ARG A 75 -23.23 4.54 -3.20
CA ARG A 75 -22.93 5.98 -3.22
C ARG A 75 -23.15 6.62 -1.85
N ALA A 76 -24.28 6.35 -1.21
CA ALA A 76 -24.59 6.86 0.12
C ALA A 76 -23.56 6.39 1.17
N LEU A 77 -23.20 5.11 1.15
CA LEU A 77 -22.17 4.55 2.05
C LEU A 77 -20.81 5.24 1.87
N LEU A 78 -20.40 5.49 0.63
CA LEU A 78 -19.14 6.18 0.33
C LEU A 78 -19.18 7.64 0.82
N GLN A 79 -20.30 8.34 0.63
CA GLN A 79 -20.49 9.72 1.06
C GLN A 79 -20.46 9.85 2.58
N VAL A 80 -21.25 9.03 3.29
CA VAL A 80 -21.29 9.01 4.76
C VAL A 80 -19.91 8.69 5.33
N ASN A 81 -19.23 7.65 4.80
CA ASN A 81 -17.90 7.29 5.27
C ASN A 81 -16.86 8.39 5.00
N SER A 82 -16.93 9.07 3.85
CA SER A 82 -16.04 10.21 3.55
C SER A 82 -16.26 11.38 4.52
N ALA A 83 -17.51 11.70 4.82
CA ALA A 83 -17.87 12.73 5.79
C ALA A 83 -17.39 12.37 7.20
N PHE A 84 -17.61 11.12 7.62
CA PHE A 84 -17.12 10.58 8.89
C PHE A 84 -15.58 10.70 8.99
N VAL A 85 -14.84 10.30 7.96
CA VAL A 85 -13.37 10.40 7.94
C VAL A 85 -12.90 11.86 8.05
N ARG A 86 -13.59 12.80 7.39
CA ARG A 86 -13.28 14.24 7.51
C ARG A 86 -13.49 14.75 8.93
N ALA A 87 -14.59 14.37 9.57
CA ALA A 87 -14.85 14.70 10.96
C ALA A 87 -13.78 14.10 11.88
N VAL A 88 -13.36 12.85 11.66
CA VAL A 88 -12.28 12.21 12.43
C VAL A 88 -10.96 12.98 12.32
N MET A 89 -10.62 13.52 11.15
CA MET A 89 -9.42 14.33 10.97
C MET A 89 -9.47 15.61 11.81
N GLN A 90 -10.56 16.38 11.69
CA GLN A 90 -10.76 17.64 12.41
C GLN A 90 -10.85 17.40 13.93
N GLY A 91 -11.54 16.33 14.34
CA GLY A 91 -11.61 15.89 15.72
C GLY A 91 -10.24 15.53 16.28
N ALA A 92 -9.39 14.83 15.51
CA ALA A 92 -8.04 14.49 15.95
C ALA A 92 -7.16 15.71 16.16
N GLU A 93 -7.21 16.69 15.26
CA GLU A 93 -6.46 17.94 15.40
C GLU A 93 -6.90 18.69 16.66
N THR A 94 -8.21 18.91 16.82
CA THR A 94 -8.77 19.64 17.96
C THR A 94 -8.53 18.95 19.32
N VAL A 95 -8.68 17.62 19.37
CA VAL A 95 -8.46 16.82 20.59
C VAL A 95 -6.98 16.82 20.98
N VAL A 96 -6.07 16.55 20.04
CA VAL A 96 -4.63 16.43 20.34
C VAL A 96 -4.00 17.80 20.62
N ASP A 97 -4.52 18.88 20.03
CA ASP A 97 -4.06 20.24 20.32
C ASP A 97 -4.58 20.77 21.67
N GLY A 98 -5.43 20.01 22.36
CA GLY A 98 -5.89 20.32 23.72
C GLY A 98 -7.11 21.23 23.78
N PHE A 99 -7.85 21.39 22.68
CA PHE A 99 -9.07 22.20 22.65
C PHE A 99 -10.31 21.47 23.18
N VAL A 100 -10.20 20.17 23.48
CA VAL A 100 -11.29 19.31 23.97
C VAL A 100 -10.85 18.59 25.24
N GLU A 101 -11.62 18.73 26.30
CA GLU A 101 -11.36 18.03 27.57
C GLU A 101 -11.92 16.60 27.54
N PRO A 102 -11.28 15.64 28.25
CA PRO A 102 -11.75 14.26 28.32
C PRO A 102 -13.03 14.14 29.14
N VAL A 103 -14.04 13.47 28.59
CA VAL A 103 -15.38 13.30 29.19
C VAL A 103 -15.35 12.38 30.40
N ASN A 104 -14.47 11.39 30.40
CA ASN A 104 -14.41 10.38 31.46
C ASN A 104 -13.62 10.82 32.70
N GLY A 105 -13.05 12.04 32.72
CA GLY A 105 -12.22 12.55 33.82
C GLY A 105 -10.98 11.70 34.13
N ASN A 106 -10.68 10.69 33.29
CA ASN A 106 -9.60 9.74 33.50
C ASN A 106 -8.39 10.19 32.69
N HIS A 107 -7.35 10.64 33.40
CA HIS A 107 -6.09 11.06 32.77
C HIS A 107 -5.28 9.89 32.19
N VAL A 108 -5.57 8.64 32.58
CA VAL A 108 -4.81 7.45 32.14
C VAL A 108 -5.30 6.91 30.79
N ASP A 109 -6.62 6.95 30.55
CA ASP A 109 -7.23 6.57 29.28
C ASP A 109 -8.29 7.62 28.91
N PRO A 110 -7.86 8.77 28.36
CA PRO A 110 -8.77 9.86 28.09
C PRO A 110 -9.71 9.50 26.93
N GLY A 111 -11.02 9.64 27.17
CA GLY A 111 -12.07 9.53 26.17
C GLY A 111 -12.63 10.92 25.87
N PHE A 112 -12.74 11.26 24.59
CA PHE A 112 -13.17 12.57 24.11
C PHE A 112 -14.47 12.44 23.31
N LEU A 113 -15.33 13.44 23.43
CA LEU A 113 -16.52 13.58 22.62
C LEU A 113 -16.39 14.83 21.75
N TRP A 114 -16.44 14.67 20.43
CA TRP A 114 -16.32 15.79 19.51
C TRP A 114 -17.13 15.51 18.25
N GLY A 115 -18.05 16.42 17.88
CA GLY A 115 -18.79 16.33 16.60
C GLY A 115 -19.51 15.00 16.36
N GLY A 116 -20.10 14.40 17.41
CA GLY A 116 -20.78 13.09 17.33
C GLY A 116 -19.83 11.88 17.31
N LEU A 117 -18.53 12.10 17.49
CA LEU A 117 -17.52 11.06 17.58
C LEU A 117 -17.12 10.81 19.03
N PHE A 118 -16.97 9.54 19.38
CA PHE A 118 -16.21 9.12 20.55
C PHE A 118 -14.78 8.80 20.12
N MET A 119 -13.80 9.50 20.69
CA MET A 119 -12.39 9.29 20.40
C MET A 119 -11.65 8.86 21.66
N SER A 120 -10.88 7.78 21.59
CA SER A 120 -10.14 7.27 22.75
C SER A 120 -8.71 6.90 22.39
N GLN A 121 -7.79 7.09 23.33
CA GLN A 121 -6.47 6.48 23.24
C GLN A 121 -6.56 4.98 23.55
N GLY A 122 -7.49 4.56 24.40
CA GLY A 122 -7.67 3.17 24.80
C GLY A 122 -6.68 2.78 25.90
N ALA A 123 -7.10 1.86 26.76
CA ALA A 123 -6.32 1.48 27.93
C ALA A 123 -5.03 0.72 27.58
N VAL A 124 -3.98 1.01 28.35
CA VAL A 124 -2.69 0.32 28.27
C VAL A 124 -2.70 -0.92 29.16
N TYR A 125 -2.83 -2.09 28.56
CA TYR A 125 -2.76 -3.35 29.29
C TYR A 125 -1.37 -3.98 29.18
N ALA A 126 -0.71 -4.19 30.33
CA ALA A 126 0.58 -4.87 30.39
C ALA A 126 0.53 -6.27 29.76
N MET A 127 -0.57 -7.02 29.94
CA MET A 127 -0.79 -8.34 29.34
C MET A 127 -0.76 -8.35 27.80
N PHE A 128 -0.97 -7.21 27.15
CA PHE A 128 -0.91 -7.08 25.70
C PHE A 128 0.40 -6.49 25.19
N GLY A 129 1.35 -6.16 26.05
CA GLY A 129 2.63 -5.52 25.67
C GLY A 129 2.57 -3.99 25.65
N GLY A 130 1.80 -3.41 26.58
CA GLY A 130 1.77 -1.97 26.81
C GLY A 130 1.32 -1.16 25.58
N GLU A 131 2.02 -0.08 25.30
CA GLU A 131 1.72 0.87 24.22
C GLU A 131 1.69 0.22 22.82
N ARG A 132 2.58 -0.75 22.56
CA ARG A 132 2.57 -1.52 21.31
C ARG A 132 1.32 -2.40 21.21
N GLY A 133 0.93 -3.01 22.32
CA GLY A 133 -0.31 -3.78 22.46
C GLY A 133 -1.55 -2.93 22.17
N ARG A 134 -1.65 -1.75 22.78
CA ARG A 134 -2.74 -0.79 22.57
C ARG A 134 -2.90 -0.41 21.09
N ARG A 135 -1.82 0.06 20.45
CA ARG A 135 -1.86 0.42 19.01
C ARG A 135 -2.13 -0.79 18.09
N ALA A 136 -1.82 -2.01 18.54
CA ALA A 136 -2.16 -3.24 17.83
C ALA A 136 -3.64 -3.60 18.00
N ALA A 137 -4.20 -3.48 19.21
CA ALA A 137 -5.62 -3.71 19.50
C ALA A 137 -6.51 -2.81 18.64
N GLN A 138 -6.28 -1.50 18.62
CA GLN A 138 -7.05 -0.57 17.78
C GLN A 138 -6.99 -0.94 16.29
N ARG A 139 -5.82 -1.38 15.79
CA ARG A 139 -5.66 -1.84 14.40
C ARG A 139 -6.45 -3.10 14.12
N LEU A 140 -6.50 -4.02 15.08
CA LEU A 140 -7.26 -5.25 14.95
C LEU A 140 -8.76 -4.99 15.08
N GLU A 141 -9.18 -4.01 15.90
CA GLU A 141 -10.57 -3.55 16.01
C GLU A 141 -11.07 -3.10 14.64
N LEU A 142 -10.37 -2.16 14.00
CA LEU A 142 -10.74 -1.68 12.66
C LEU A 142 -10.80 -2.82 11.63
N LYS A 143 -9.87 -3.79 11.69
CA LYS A 143 -9.89 -4.95 10.80
C LYS A 143 -11.04 -5.91 11.10
N GLY A 144 -11.40 -6.09 12.37
CA GLY A 144 -12.54 -6.88 12.81
C GLY A 144 -13.83 -6.24 12.27
N VAL A 145 -14.03 -4.95 12.52
CA VAL A 145 -15.16 -4.17 12.00
C VAL A 145 -15.26 -4.28 10.48
N GLN A 146 -14.15 -4.16 9.74
CA GLN A 146 -14.15 -4.39 8.29
C GLN A 146 -14.63 -5.79 7.92
N ALA A 147 -14.15 -6.82 8.61
CA ALA A 147 -14.51 -8.19 8.29
C ALA A 147 -16.00 -8.47 8.54
N TYR A 148 -16.58 -7.98 9.65
CA TYR A 148 -18.03 -8.07 9.86
C TYR A 148 -18.81 -7.26 8.82
N SER A 149 -18.33 -6.07 8.44
CA SER A 149 -19.00 -5.22 7.45
C SER A 149 -19.00 -5.82 6.04
N ASN A 150 -18.03 -6.69 5.73
CA ASN A 150 -17.91 -7.35 4.42
C ASN A 150 -18.77 -8.62 4.28
N VAL A 151 -19.41 -9.10 5.35
CA VAL A 151 -20.23 -10.31 5.27
C VAL A 151 -21.59 -9.97 4.64
N GLU A 152 -21.70 -10.24 3.33
CA GLU A 152 -22.88 -9.92 2.50
C GLU A 152 -24.21 -10.54 2.99
N SER A 153 -24.14 -11.66 3.73
CA SER A 153 -25.33 -12.39 4.20
C SER A 153 -26.01 -11.78 5.43
N LEU A 154 -25.53 -10.64 5.93
CA LEU A 154 -26.00 -10.04 7.19
C LEU A 154 -26.56 -8.64 6.96
N GLN A 155 -27.88 -8.54 6.86
CA GLN A 155 -28.58 -7.26 6.99
C GLN A 155 -28.95 -6.93 8.45
N ALA A 156 -28.77 -7.87 9.38
CA ALA A 156 -29.32 -7.76 10.73
C ALA A 156 -28.28 -7.61 11.86
N LEU A 157 -26.98 -7.74 11.57
CA LEU A 157 -25.91 -7.53 12.55
C LEU A 157 -25.07 -6.32 12.13
N HIS A 158 -24.95 -5.35 13.02
CA HIS A 158 -24.39 -4.05 12.73
C HIS A 158 -23.10 -3.79 13.51
N THR A 159 -22.29 -2.90 12.94
CA THR A 159 -21.05 -2.38 13.52
C THR A 159 -21.11 -0.86 13.47
N LEU A 160 -20.39 -0.21 14.38
CA LEU A 160 -20.27 1.24 14.43
C LEU A 160 -19.27 1.72 13.37
N PRO A 161 -19.48 2.92 12.78
CA PRO A 161 -18.45 3.56 11.96
C PRO A 161 -17.18 3.71 12.80
N THR A 162 -16.07 3.19 12.29
CA THR A 162 -14.81 3.09 13.05
C THR A 162 -13.64 3.55 12.19
N ALA A 163 -12.78 4.39 12.76
CA ALA A 163 -11.53 4.84 12.16
C ALA A 163 -10.42 4.92 13.20
N ILE A 164 -9.17 4.87 12.73
CA ILE A 164 -7.97 5.09 13.53
C ILE A 164 -7.27 6.29 12.93
N VAL A 165 -6.90 7.25 13.77
CA VAL A 165 -6.17 8.43 13.35
C VAL A 165 -4.85 8.53 14.11
N ASP A 166 -3.77 8.72 13.35
CA ASP A 166 -2.44 9.01 13.86
C ASP A 166 -2.14 10.50 13.63
N TYR A 167 -1.89 11.27 14.70
CA TYR A 167 -1.59 12.69 14.62
C TYR A 167 -0.62 13.10 15.74
N ARG A 168 0.47 13.82 15.39
CA ARG A 168 1.53 14.28 16.32
C ARG A 168 2.03 13.23 17.32
N GLY A 169 2.20 11.98 16.86
CA GLY A 169 2.66 10.87 17.70
C GLY A 169 1.58 10.20 18.57
N VAL A 170 0.38 10.77 18.63
CA VAL A 170 -0.79 10.22 19.32
C VAL A 170 -1.62 9.38 18.34
N ARG A 171 -2.16 8.26 18.83
CA ARG A 171 -3.14 7.45 18.10
C ARG A 171 -4.45 7.44 18.85
N LEU A 172 -5.52 7.81 18.15
CA LEU A 172 -6.90 7.73 18.62
C LEU A 172 -7.67 6.68 17.81
N LEU A 173 -8.50 5.89 18.50
CA LEU A 173 -9.60 5.14 17.92
C LEU A 173 -10.81 6.08 17.93
N ALA A 174 -11.42 6.31 16.77
CA ALA A 174 -12.60 7.14 16.62
C ALA A 174 -13.78 6.26 16.20
N GLN A 175 -14.89 6.34 16.91
CA GLN A 175 -16.11 5.61 16.63
C GLN A 175 -17.31 6.55 16.64
N GLY A 176 -18.33 6.23 15.84
CA GLY A 176 -19.66 6.81 16.04
C GLY A 176 -20.23 6.38 17.38
N LEU A 177 -21.17 7.17 17.91
CA LEU A 177 -21.82 6.83 19.17
C LEU A 177 -22.71 5.61 19.00
N ALA A 178 -22.62 4.67 19.95
CA ALA A 178 -23.55 3.56 20.02
C ALA A 178 -24.96 4.09 20.34
N PRO A 179 -26.03 3.52 19.77
CA PRO A 179 -27.37 3.84 20.20
C PRO A 179 -27.53 3.47 21.68
N GLY A 180 -28.40 4.20 22.39
CA GLY A 180 -28.72 3.90 23.79
C GLY A 180 -29.19 2.46 23.99
N LEU A 181 -29.13 1.95 25.22
CA LEU A 181 -29.56 0.58 25.52
C LEU A 181 -31.09 0.52 25.66
N GLU A 182 -31.72 -0.46 25.03
CA GLU A 182 -33.17 -0.69 25.12
C GLU A 182 -33.50 -1.53 26.38
N GLY A 183 -34.11 -0.91 27.39
CA GLY A 183 -34.52 -1.59 28.63
C GLY A 183 -33.40 -1.88 29.65
N SER A 184 -33.71 -2.70 30.67
CA SER A 184 -32.78 -3.07 31.76
C SER A 184 -31.78 -4.17 31.38
N GLU A 185 -31.88 -4.78 30.20
CA GLU A 185 -31.00 -5.86 29.70
C GLU A 185 -30.14 -5.39 28.52
N GLY A 186 -29.14 -4.55 28.79
CA GLY A 186 -28.34 -3.91 27.74
C GLY A 186 -27.27 -4.78 27.05
N LEU A 187 -26.82 -5.89 27.67
CA LEU A 187 -25.74 -6.74 27.15
C LEU A 187 -26.23 -8.17 26.94
N LEU A 188 -26.32 -8.61 25.68
CA LEU A 188 -26.90 -9.89 25.28
C LEU A 188 -25.85 -10.98 24.99
N TYR A 189 -24.63 -10.58 24.64
CA TYR A 189 -23.54 -11.48 24.28
C TYR A 189 -22.20 -11.00 24.84
N GLY A 190 -21.35 -11.94 25.25
CA GLY A 190 -20.01 -11.71 25.79
C GLY A 190 -19.79 -12.42 27.12
N VAL A 191 -18.57 -12.41 27.62
CA VAL A 191 -18.22 -13.02 28.94
C VAL A 191 -18.91 -12.31 30.10
N ASN A 192 -19.16 -11.01 29.94
CA ASN A 192 -19.86 -10.20 30.94
C ASN A 192 -21.39 -10.28 30.80
N ALA A 193 -21.90 -10.91 29.75
CA ALA A 193 -23.33 -11.15 29.62
C ALA A 193 -23.74 -12.21 30.65
N GLY A 194 -24.68 -11.87 31.54
CA GLY A 194 -25.21 -12.81 32.52
C GLY A 194 -25.84 -14.05 31.85
N PRO A 195 -26.16 -15.11 32.62
CA PRO A 195 -26.73 -16.36 32.09
C PRO A 195 -28.18 -16.25 31.60
N GLN A 196 -28.65 -15.05 31.24
CA GLN A 196 -30.04 -14.78 30.87
C GLN A 196 -30.33 -15.30 29.45
N GLU A 197 -31.34 -16.17 29.35
CA GLU A 197 -31.91 -16.65 28.09
C GLU A 197 -33.06 -15.74 27.69
N SER A 198 -32.87 -14.89 26.68
CA SER A 198 -33.92 -14.05 26.10
C SER A 198 -34.14 -14.37 24.61
N PRO A 199 -35.34 -14.12 24.04
CA PRO A 199 -35.58 -14.33 22.60
C PRO A 199 -34.65 -13.47 21.73
N GLN A 200 -34.35 -12.24 22.18
CA GLN A 200 -33.41 -11.34 21.52
C GLN A 200 -31.99 -11.93 21.51
N ARG A 201 -31.55 -12.52 22.63
CA ARG A 201 -30.26 -13.22 22.70
C ARG A 201 -30.19 -14.40 21.75
N ARG A 202 -31.23 -15.23 21.65
CA ARG A 202 -31.26 -16.35 20.69
C ARG A 202 -31.11 -15.86 19.26
N ARG A 203 -31.82 -14.79 18.90
CA ARG A 203 -31.71 -14.16 17.59
C ARG A 203 -30.29 -13.66 17.32
N LEU A 204 -29.67 -12.98 18.28
CA LEU A 204 -28.29 -12.52 18.17
C LEU A 204 -27.31 -13.70 17.97
N LEU A 205 -27.48 -14.80 18.69
CA LEU A 205 -26.64 -15.99 18.55
C LEU A 205 -26.78 -16.66 17.17
N GLU A 206 -27.99 -16.68 16.59
CA GLU A 206 -28.20 -17.15 15.21
C GLU A 206 -27.43 -16.31 14.20
N LEU A 207 -27.50 -14.98 14.34
CA LEU A 207 -26.74 -14.05 13.50
C LEU A 207 -25.24 -14.30 13.65
N LEU A 208 -24.74 -14.39 14.89
CA LEU A 208 -23.33 -14.67 15.17
C LEU A 208 -22.87 -16.02 14.62
N ALA A 209 -23.69 -17.07 14.70
CA ALA A 209 -23.37 -18.38 14.15
C ALA A 209 -23.20 -18.32 12.61
N SER A 210 -24.08 -17.56 11.94
CA SER A 210 -23.96 -17.29 10.50
C SER A 210 -22.69 -16.50 10.17
N THR A 211 -22.38 -15.46 10.96
CA THR A 211 -21.15 -14.67 10.79
C THR A 211 -19.89 -15.52 10.98
N ALA A 212 -19.90 -16.39 11.99
CA ALA A 212 -18.75 -17.20 12.37
C ALA A 212 -18.43 -18.18 11.26
N LYS A 213 -19.45 -18.72 10.58
CA LYS A 213 -19.25 -19.54 9.38
C LYS A 213 -18.51 -18.77 8.28
N SER A 214 -18.98 -17.58 7.91
CA SER A 214 -18.36 -16.76 6.85
C SER A 214 -16.93 -16.31 7.19
N LEU A 215 -16.63 -16.12 8.47
CA LEU A 215 -15.30 -15.72 8.97
C LEU A 215 -14.39 -16.92 9.34
N CYS A 216 -14.83 -18.16 9.08
CA CYS A 216 -14.12 -19.39 9.45
C CYS A 216 -13.80 -19.50 10.96
N LEU A 217 -14.71 -19.05 11.82
CA LEU A 217 -14.59 -19.06 13.28
C LEU A 217 -15.31 -20.25 13.91
N GLN A 218 -14.64 -20.94 14.81
CA GLN A 218 -15.17 -22.08 15.53
C GLN A 218 -15.91 -21.62 16.79
N ARG A 219 -17.12 -22.15 17.01
CA ARG A 219 -17.81 -22.04 18.30
C ARG A 219 -16.98 -22.73 19.37
N HIS A 220 -16.76 -22.06 20.49
CA HIS A 220 -15.96 -22.59 21.59
C HIS A 220 -16.52 -22.12 22.93
N VAL A 221 -16.04 -22.71 24.03
CA VAL A 221 -16.47 -22.37 25.39
C VAL A 221 -15.27 -21.88 26.17
N VAL A 222 -15.42 -20.76 26.88
CA VAL A 222 -14.41 -20.19 27.78
C VAL A 222 -14.93 -20.15 29.20
N LEU A 223 -14.02 -20.08 30.17
CA LEU A 223 -14.36 -19.84 31.57
C LEU A 223 -14.39 -18.33 31.83
N ALA A 224 -15.52 -17.84 32.34
CA ALA A 224 -15.64 -16.49 32.84
C ALA A 224 -14.86 -16.33 34.17
N PRO A 225 -14.55 -15.10 34.63
CA PRO A 225 -13.85 -14.86 35.89
C PRO A 225 -14.55 -15.47 37.12
N ASN A 226 -15.86 -15.64 37.04
CA ASN A 226 -16.70 -16.28 38.07
C ASN A 226 -16.77 -17.83 37.95
N GLY A 227 -16.01 -18.44 37.02
CA GLY A 227 -15.92 -19.88 36.82
C GLY A 227 -17.02 -20.49 35.96
N HIS A 228 -18.01 -19.71 35.51
CA HIS A 228 -19.07 -20.20 34.64
C HIS A 228 -18.60 -20.38 33.19
N GLN A 229 -19.17 -21.37 32.50
CA GLN A 229 -18.87 -21.68 31.10
C GLN A 229 -19.68 -20.79 30.16
N VAL A 230 -18.99 -20.05 29.29
CA VAL A 230 -19.62 -19.13 28.33
C VAL A 230 -19.34 -19.62 26.91
N PRO A 231 -20.38 -20.02 26.14
CA PRO A 231 -20.23 -20.34 24.74
C PRO A 231 -20.10 -19.07 23.89
N LEU A 232 -19.08 -19.04 23.03
CA LEU A 232 -18.76 -17.92 22.17
C LEU A 232 -18.66 -18.37 20.71
N PHE A 233 -19.01 -17.46 19.79
CA PHE A 233 -18.88 -17.62 18.34
C PHE A 233 -17.71 -16.80 17.76
N THR A 234 -17.16 -15.88 18.55
CA THR A 234 -16.07 -14.99 18.16
C THR A 234 -15.15 -14.69 19.36
N SER A 235 -14.46 -13.55 19.41
CA SER A 235 -13.57 -13.18 20.50
C SER A 235 -14.25 -13.10 21.87
N VAL A 236 -13.45 -13.35 22.90
CA VAL A 236 -13.80 -13.21 24.32
C VAL A 236 -14.21 -11.79 24.71
N ASP A 237 -13.62 -10.79 24.06
CA ASP A 237 -13.94 -9.37 24.31
C ASP A 237 -15.21 -8.92 23.62
N ALA A 238 -15.67 -9.66 22.60
CA ALA A 238 -16.76 -9.18 21.78
C ALA A 238 -18.04 -9.06 22.62
N GLN A 239 -18.65 -7.90 22.53
CA GLN A 239 -19.90 -7.58 23.19
C GLN A 239 -20.99 -7.49 22.14
N GLY A 240 -22.12 -8.12 22.41
CA GLY A 240 -23.30 -7.96 21.56
C GLY A 240 -24.45 -7.37 22.34
N LEU A 241 -25.09 -6.36 21.74
CA LEU A 241 -26.15 -5.58 22.36
C LEU A 241 -27.30 -5.33 21.38
N LEU A 242 -28.46 -4.99 21.93
CA LEU A 242 -29.61 -4.47 21.19
C LEU A 242 -29.66 -2.96 21.41
N GLY A 243 -29.52 -2.20 20.34
CA GLY A 243 -29.63 -0.75 20.37
C GLY A 243 -31.09 -0.31 20.51
N ALA A 244 -31.29 0.91 21.03
CA ALA A 244 -32.61 1.56 21.11
C ALA A 244 -33.22 1.92 19.74
N ASP A 245 -32.47 1.70 18.66
CA ASP A 245 -32.94 1.73 17.27
C ASP A 245 -33.51 0.36 16.83
N GLY A 246 -33.56 -0.63 17.73
CA GLY A 246 -34.01 -1.99 17.45
C GLY A 246 -33.01 -2.85 16.68
N ARG A 247 -31.78 -2.38 16.43
CA ARG A 247 -30.75 -3.09 15.66
C ARG A 247 -29.79 -3.85 16.59
N PHE A 248 -29.35 -5.04 16.15
CA PHE A 248 -28.31 -5.79 16.88
C PHE A 248 -26.92 -5.30 16.50
N TYR A 249 -26.07 -5.05 17.49
CA TYR A 249 -24.70 -4.59 17.32
C TYR A 249 -23.69 -5.60 17.87
N ILE A 250 -22.51 -5.64 17.24
CA ILE A 250 -21.32 -6.30 17.77
C ILE A 250 -20.18 -5.29 17.91
N LEU A 251 -19.57 -5.25 19.09
CA LEU A 251 -18.50 -4.34 19.50
C LEU A 251 -17.30 -5.13 20.04
N ASP A 252 -16.16 -4.45 20.22
CA ASP A 252 -14.94 -5.01 20.83
C ASP A 252 -14.42 -6.27 20.12
N VAL A 253 -14.32 -6.19 18.78
CA VAL A 253 -14.00 -7.32 17.90
C VAL A 253 -12.50 -7.49 17.62
N PHE A 254 -11.61 -6.81 18.34
CA PHE A 254 -10.16 -6.81 18.08
C PHE A 254 -9.45 -8.16 18.23
N ARG A 255 -10.04 -9.19 18.87
CA ARG A 255 -9.49 -10.56 18.90
C ARG A 255 -10.20 -11.54 17.97
N THR A 256 -11.00 -11.07 17.01
CA THR A 256 -11.79 -11.92 16.10
C THR A 256 -10.94 -12.94 15.34
N PHE A 257 -9.79 -12.53 14.81
CA PHE A 257 -8.94 -13.43 14.04
C PHE A 257 -8.11 -14.38 14.92
N PRO A 258 -7.78 -15.59 14.43
CA PRO A 258 -6.99 -16.54 15.20
C PRO A 258 -5.58 -16.03 15.51
N ALA A 259 -5.03 -16.49 16.63
CA ALA A 259 -3.69 -16.10 17.06
C ALA A 259 -2.60 -16.70 16.16
N ASP A 260 -1.53 -15.93 15.98
CA ASP A 260 -0.33 -16.35 15.26
C ASP A 260 0.62 -17.06 16.23
N ALA A 261 0.64 -18.39 16.15
CA ALA A 261 1.35 -19.24 17.07
C ALA A 261 2.88 -19.07 17.01
N ASN A 262 3.45 -18.56 15.90
CA ASN A 262 4.90 -18.33 15.79
C ASN A 262 5.40 -17.25 16.77
N PHE A 263 4.49 -16.44 17.32
CA PHE A 263 4.80 -15.35 18.24
C PHE A 263 4.16 -15.52 19.62
N TYR A 264 3.62 -16.72 19.91
CA TYR A 264 3.11 -17.09 21.23
C TYR A 264 4.25 -17.66 22.10
N SER A 265 4.14 -17.50 23.42
CA SER A 265 5.25 -17.71 24.38
C SER A 265 5.90 -19.11 24.29
N GLY A 266 7.22 -19.14 24.05
CA GLY A 266 8.08 -20.30 24.29
C GLY A 266 9.30 -20.45 23.37
N LEU A 267 10.28 -19.54 23.49
CA LEU A 267 11.70 -19.62 23.02
C LEU A 267 12.02 -19.87 21.52
N PRO A 268 12.86 -19.01 20.87
CA PRO A 268 13.40 -17.72 21.30
C PRO A 268 12.61 -16.53 20.76
N LYS A 269 12.33 -15.58 21.68
CA LYS A 269 11.69 -14.24 21.55
C LYS A 269 10.15 -14.21 21.42
N SER A 270 9.49 -13.88 22.54
CA SER A 270 8.13 -13.32 22.54
C SER A 270 8.11 -12.01 21.75
N PHE A 271 7.13 -11.83 20.86
CA PHE A 271 6.99 -10.58 20.11
C PHE A 271 6.74 -9.39 21.04
N THR A 272 7.06 -8.19 20.56
CA THR A 272 6.96 -6.93 21.33
C THR A 272 5.53 -6.59 21.82
N HIS A 273 4.50 -7.34 21.39
CA HIS A 273 3.14 -7.28 21.94
C HIS A 273 2.42 -8.63 21.79
N GLY A 274 1.44 -8.93 22.66
CA GLY A 274 0.75 -10.23 22.77
C GLY A 274 -0.46 -10.43 21.84
N LEU A 275 -0.62 -9.58 20.82
CA LEU A 275 -1.80 -9.55 19.93
C LEU A 275 -1.43 -9.91 18.48
N CYS A 276 -0.58 -10.92 18.31
CA CYS A 276 -0.20 -11.42 16.99
C CYS A 276 -1.34 -12.28 16.43
N ARG A 277 -1.98 -11.83 15.34
CA ARG A 277 -3.11 -12.51 14.70
C ARG A 277 -2.82 -12.88 13.25
N LEU A 278 -3.31 -14.04 12.83
CA LEU A 278 -3.30 -14.51 11.45
C LEU A 278 -4.24 -13.66 10.59
N LYS A 279 -3.92 -13.60 9.30
CA LYS A 279 -4.68 -12.85 8.31
C LYS A 279 -5.78 -13.72 7.68
N PRO A 280 -6.97 -13.18 7.36
CA PRO A 280 -8.02 -13.93 6.66
C PRO A 280 -7.53 -14.56 5.35
N GLU A 281 -6.70 -13.83 4.61
CA GLU A 281 -6.15 -14.30 3.34
C GLU A 281 -5.24 -15.53 3.52
N LEU A 282 -4.50 -15.59 4.64
CA LEU A 282 -3.70 -16.77 5.00
C LEU A 282 -4.60 -17.94 5.40
N VAL A 283 -5.62 -17.67 6.22
CA VAL A 283 -6.57 -18.69 6.67
C VAL A 283 -7.23 -19.35 5.46
N GLN A 284 -7.70 -18.55 4.50
CA GLN A 284 -8.27 -19.06 3.24
C GLN A 284 -7.24 -19.87 2.44
N ALA A 285 -6.02 -19.37 2.26
CA ALA A 285 -4.99 -20.09 1.52
C ALA A 285 -4.59 -21.42 2.18
N PHE A 286 -4.56 -21.47 3.51
CA PHE A 286 -4.26 -22.69 4.27
C PHE A 286 -5.41 -23.70 4.22
N ILE A 287 -6.66 -23.24 4.32
CA ILE A 287 -7.85 -24.07 4.12
C ILE A 287 -7.85 -24.67 2.70
N GLN A 288 -7.55 -23.85 1.68
CA GLN A 288 -7.46 -24.31 0.29
C GLN A 288 -6.37 -25.37 0.11
N HIS A 289 -5.19 -25.15 0.69
CA HIS A 289 -4.10 -26.12 0.67
C HIS A 289 -4.49 -27.47 1.29
N ASN A 290 -5.20 -27.46 2.42
CA ASN A 290 -5.63 -28.69 3.09
C ASN A 290 -6.88 -29.33 2.46
N SER A 291 -7.66 -28.55 1.70
CA SER A 291 -8.83 -29.05 0.96
C SER A 291 -8.48 -29.75 -0.36
N GLY A 292 -7.25 -29.57 -0.87
CA GLY A 292 -6.76 -30.13 -2.13
C GLY A 292 -6.56 -31.65 -2.15
N ILE A 293 -7.39 -32.38 -1.42
CA ILE A 293 -7.34 -33.84 -1.25
C ILE A 293 -8.23 -34.49 -2.32
N SER A 294 -7.86 -35.70 -2.77
CA SER A 294 -8.54 -36.54 -3.76
C SER A 294 -10.07 -36.52 -3.66
N HIS A 295 -10.78 -36.64 -4.80
CA HIS A 295 -12.26 -36.72 -4.87
C HIS A 295 -12.86 -37.99 -4.23
N GLU A 296 -12.03 -38.86 -3.66
CA GLU A 296 -12.45 -40.08 -2.99
C GLU A 296 -13.14 -39.77 -1.65
N ALA A 297 -14.35 -40.31 -1.46
CA ALA A 297 -15.18 -40.04 -0.29
C ALA A 297 -14.49 -40.40 1.04
N ASP A 298 -13.67 -41.46 1.06
CA ASP A 298 -12.95 -41.88 2.27
C ASP A 298 -11.80 -40.93 2.62
N ALA A 299 -11.12 -40.38 1.61
CA ALA A 299 -10.09 -39.35 1.79
C ALA A 299 -10.69 -38.05 2.34
N VAL A 300 -11.88 -37.65 1.83
CA VAL A 300 -12.61 -36.48 2.34
C VAL A 300 -13.04 -36.69 3.80
N ARG A 301 -13.58 -37.88 4.17
CA ARG A 301 -13.94 -38.17 5.56
C ARG A 301 -12.73 -38.16 6.49
N ALA A 302 -11.59 -38.72 6.05
CA ALA A 302 -10.35 -38.69 6.82
C ALA A 302 -9.86 -37.26 7.06
N ALA A 303 -9.87 -36.43 6.01
CA ALA A 303 -9.50 -35.02 6.09
C ALA A 303 -10.44 -34.23 7.03
N CYS A 304 -11.75 -34.44 6.93
CA CYS A 304 -12.74 -33.80 7.80
C CYS A 304 -12.50 -34.14 9.26
N LYS A 305 -12.21 -35.42 9.56
CA LYS A 305 -11.90 -35.88 10.92
C LYS A 305 -10.59 -35.29 11.43
N GLU A 306 -9.58 -35.16 10.57
CA GLU A 306 -8.28 -34.61 10.95
C GLU A 306 -8.36 -33.14 11.36
N VAL A 307 -9.10 -32.32 10.60
CA VAL A 307 -9.23 -30.87 10.88
C VAL A 307 -10.30 -30.54 11.93
N GLY A 308 -11.05 -31.55 12.39
CA GLY A 308 -12.18 -31.33 13.29
C GLY A 308 -13.32 -30.56 12.62
N SER A 309 -13.62 -30.91 11.35
CA SER A 309 -14.71 -30.33 10.57
C SER A 309 -16.06 -30.49 11.29
N VAL A 310 -16.98 -29.55 11.05
CA VAL A 310 -18.35 -29.61 11.59
C VAL A 310 -19.14 -30.76 10.96
N SER A 311 -18.79 -31.15 9.73
CA SER A 311 -19.39 -32.25 8.98
C SER A 311 -18.33 -33.24 8.54
N ASP A 312 -18.66 -34.53 8.56
CA ASP A 312 -17.80 -35.59 8.01
C ASP A 312 -17.84 -35.67 6.47
N ILE A 313 -18.79 -34.97 5.84
CA ILE A 313 -19.06 -35.05 4.39
C ILE A 313 -18.60 -33.77 3.68
N ILE A 314 -18.82 -32.62 4.32
CA ILE A 314 -18.45 -31.31 3.78
C ILE A 314 -17.20 -30.85 4.51
N PHE A 315 -16.10 -30.69 3.78
CA PHE A 315 -14.86 -30.15 4.34
C PHE A 315 -15.07 -28.71 4.77
N GLU A 316 -15.14 -28.48 6.08
CA GLU A 316 -15.33 -27.17 6.67
C GLU A 316 -14.36 -26.95 7.84
N MET A 317 -13.25 -26.30 7.56
CA MET A 317 -12.23 -25.96 8.54
C MET A 317 -12.53 -24.59 9.17
N ARG A 318 -12.62 -24.56 10.51
CA ARG A 318 -12.83 -23.33 11.30
C ARG A 318 -11.83 -23.24 12.44
N PHE A 319 -11.53 -22.02 12.89
CA PHE A 319 -10.51 -21.74 13.89
C PHE A 319 -11.09 -21.12 15.16
N ASN A 320 -10.62 -21.58 16.31
CA ASN A 320 -10.93 -20.98 17.59
C ASN A 320 -10.07 -19.72 17.83
N SER A 321 -10.71 -18.55 17.84
CA SER A 321 -10.04 -17.24 18.00
C SER A 321 -9.43 -17.01 19.38
N SER A 322 -9.89 -17.76 20.38
CA SER A 322 -9.48 -17.63 21.78
C SER A 322 -8.24 -18.46 22.12
N VAL A 323 -7.89 -19.46 21.31
CA VAL A 323 -6.66 -20.24 21.52
C VAL A 323 -5.44 -19.33 21.38
N PHE A 324 -4.46 -19.50 22.28
CA PHE A 324 -3.29 -18.61 22.42
C PHE A 324 -3.62 -17.14 22.74
N SER A 325 -4.85 -16.83 23.15
CA SER A 325 -5.21 -15.47 23.58
C SER A 325 -4.85 -15.24 25.06
N PRO A 326 -4.16 -14.12 25.39
CA PRO A 326 -3.80 -13.82 26.77
C PRO A 326 -5.04 -13.69 27.68
N GLY A 327 -4.97 -14.26 28.88
CA GLY A 327 -6.03 -14.17 29.89
C GLY A 327 -7.27 -15.03 29.63
N VAL A 328 -7.21 -15.99 28.71
CA VAL A 328 -8.33 -16.90 28.41
C VAL A 328 -8.04 -18.30 28.95
N SER A 329 -9.03 -18.89 29.61
CA SER A 329 -8.99 -20.27 30.10
C SER A 329 -10.15 -21.08 29.54
N PHE A 330 -9.90 -22.37 29.31
CA PHE A 330 -10.84 -23.31 28.70
C PHE A 330 -11.30 -24.35 29.73
N PRO A 331 -12.56 -24.81 29.68
CA PRO A 331 -13.03 -25.87 30.56
C PRO A 331 -12.31 -27.20 30.24
N PRO A 332 -12.07 -28.06 31.24
CA PRO A 332 -11.35 -29.33 31.05
C PRO A 332 -12.06 -30.27 30.07
N ALA A 333 -13.39 -30.17 29.93
CA ALA A 333 -14.18 -30.94 28.97
C ALA A 333 -13.76 -30.67 27.51
N GLU A 334 -13.32 -29.45 27.19
CA GLU A 334 -12.91 -29.03 25.84
C GLU A 334 -11.41 -29.28 25.55
N SER A 335 -10.70 -30.01 26.42
CA SER A 335 -9.25 -30.20 26.31
C SER A 335 -8.83 -30.84 24.97
N LYS A 336 -9.59 -31.82 24.46
CA LYS A 336 -9.29 -32.47 23.17
C LYS A 336 -9.44 -31.50 21.99
N SER A 337 -10.56 -30.75 21.96
CA SER A 337 -10.85 -29.75 20.93
C SER A 337 -9.81 -28.61 20.95
N THR A 338 -9.46 -28.13 22.15
CA THR A 338 -8.46 -27.07 22.35
C THR A 338 -7.09 -27.51 21.84
N LYS A 339 -6.64 -28.72 22.18
CA LYS A 339 -5.34 -29.27 21.70
C LYS A 339 -5.30 -29.43 20.18
N LEU A 340 -6.41 -29.84 19.57
CA LEU A 340 -6.51 -29.90 18.10
C LEU A 340 -6.34 -28.51 17.48
N GLN A 341 -7.07 -27.52 18.00
CA GLN A 341 -6.98 -26.14 17.53
C GLN A 341 -5.59 -25.53 17.71
N GLU A 342 -4.91 -25.82 18.83
CA GLU A 342 -3.52 -25.42 19.01
C GLU A 342 -2.59 -26.02 17.95
N ARG A 343 -2.79 -27.29 17.57
CA ARG A 343 -2.01 -27.95 16.50
C ARG A 343 -2.23 -27.25 15.15
N LEU A 344 -3.49 -27.07 14.77
CA LEU A 344 -3.87 -26.45 13.49
C LEU A 344 -3.37 -25.00 13.38
N LEU A 345 -3.39 -24.24 14.48
CA LEU A 345 -2.86 -22.87 14.49
C LEU A 345 -1.33 -22.84 14.37
N ARG A 346 -0.60 -23.80 14.95
CA ARG A 346 0.85 -23.93 14.76
C ARG A 346 1.19 -24.29 13.31
N GLU A 347 0.41 -25.19 12.69
CA GLU A 347 0.55 -25.54 11.27
C GLU A 347 0.25 -24.34 10.35
N ALA A 348 -0.85 -23.61 10.60
CA ALA A 348 -1.20 -22.43 9.84
C ALA A 348 -0.16 -21.30 9.97
N ALA A 349 0.42 -21.11 11.16
CA ALA A 349 1.47 -20.12 11.39
C ALA A 349 2.80 -20.55 10.74
N SER A 350 3.16 -21.84 10.76
CA SER A 350 4.36 -22.34 10.09
C SER A 350 4.24 -22.26 8.56
N PHE A 351 3.04 -22.44 8.00
CA PHE A 351 2.72 -22.31 6.58
C PHE A 351 3.12 -20.94 5.99
N ILE A 352 3.12 -19.86 6.80
CA ILE A 352 3.61 -18.55 6.38
C ILE A 352 5.08 -18.63 5.96
N VAL A 353 5.92 -19.23 6.80
CA VAL A 353 7.37 -19.28 6.63
C VAL A 353 7.77 -20.33 5.61
N THR A 354 7.09 -21.47 5.61
CA THR A 354 7.43 -22.63 4.76
C THR A 354 6.89 -22.53 3.35
N HIS A 355 5.74 -21.87 3.12
CA HIS A 355 5.08 -21.81 1.81
C HIS A 355 4.87 -20.39 1.32
N GLN A 356 4.20 -19.53 2.10
CA GLN A 356 3.77 -18.20 1.59
C GLN A 356 4.94 -17.26 1.30
N ILE A 357 5.93 -17.17 2.19
CA ILE A 357 7.12 -16.32 1.97
C ILE A 357 7.94 -16.83 0.77
N PRO A 358 8.30 -18.13 0.66
CA PRO A 358 8.95 -18.65 -0.55
C PRO A 358 8.14 -18.42 -1.83
N ALA A 359 6.82 -18.62 -1.79
CA ALA A 359 5.94 -18.35 -2.93
C ALA A 359 5.94 -16.86 -3.33
N PHE A 360 5.99 -15.95 -2.36
CA PHE A 360 6.13 -14.52 -2.62
C PHE A 360 7.47 -14.18 -3.29
N VAL A 361 8.58 -14.72 -2.78
CA VAL A 361 9.92 -14.51 -3.35
C VAL A 361 10.01 -15.08 -4.77
N SER A 362 9.52 -16.30 -4.98
CA SER A 362 9.46 -16.93 -6.29
C SER A 362 8.59 -16.13 -7.28
N HIS A 363 7.45 -15.61 -6.84
CA HIS A 363 6.61 -14.74 -7.66
C HIS A 363 7.32 -13.46 -8.11
N CYS A 364 8.11 -12.83 -7.23
CA CYS A 364 8.90 -11.64 -7.59
C CYS A 364 10.03 -11.94 -8.60
N LEU A 365 10.52 -13.19 -8.66
CA LEU A 365 11.51 -13.62 -9.65
C LEU A 365 10.87 -13.89 -11.02
N GLN A 366 9.66 -14.45 -11.02
CA GLN A 366 8.98 -14.90 -12.25
C GLN A 366 8.20 -13.81 -12.96
N THR A 367 7.75 -12.78 -12.22
CA THR A 367 6.87 -11.75 -12.75
C THR A 367 7.55 -10.39 -12.81
N ASN A 368 7.23 -9.62 -13.85
CA ASN A 368 7.66 -8.23 -13.96
C ASN A 368 6.79 -7.27 -13.11
N GLU A 369 5.76 -7.80 -12.44
CA GLU A 369 4.82 -7.06 -11.58
C GLU A 369 5.30 -7.07 -10.12
N ALA A 370 6.51 -6.56 -9.91
CA ALA A 370 7.11 -6.44 -8.58
C ALA A 370 6.51 -5.26 -7.78
N PRO A 371 6.45 -5.35 -6.44
CA PRO A 371 6.12 -4.20 -5.61
C PRO A 371 7.14 -3.08 -5.85
N MET A 372 6.61 -1.87 -6.02
CA MET A 372 7.41 -0.69 -6.34
C MET A 372 7.80 0.05 -5.07
N ASP A 373 6.86 0.35 -4.18
CA ASP A 373 7.06 1.11 -2.94
C ASP A 373 6.61 0.34 -1.68
N GLY A 374 6.71 0.98 -0.50
CA GLY A 374 6.28 0.36 0.76
C GLY A 374 4.78 0.05 0.83
N ALA A 375 3.94 0.80 0.10
CA ALA A 375 2.50 0.57 0.06
C ALA A 375 2.12 -0.65 -0.78
N SER A 376 2.70 -0.78 -1.98
CA SER A 376 2.54 -1.93 -2.87
C SER A 376 3.20 -3.19 -2.30
N LEU A 377 4.36 -3.08 -1.62
CA LEU A 377 4.96 -4.19 -0.87
C LEU A 377 4.01 -4.71 0.21
N LYS A 378 3.40 -3.80 0.99
CA LYS A 378 2.40 -4.18 2.00
C LYS A 378 1.22 -4.90 1.35
N GLN A 379 0.71 -4.40 0.23
CA GLN A 379 -0.41 -5.01 -0.48
C GLN A 379 -0.07 -6.41 -0.99
N ALA A 380 1.08 -6.58 -1.65
CA ALA A 380 1.52 -7.86 -2.19
C ALA A 380 1.71 -8.93 -1.09
N LEU A 381 2.34 -8.57 0.03
CA LEU A 381 2.46 -9.46 1.19
C LEU A 381 1.10 -9.80 1.81
N HIS A 382 0.23 -8.80 1.96
CA HIS A 382 -1.10 -8.99 2.54
C HIS A 382 -2.00 -9.88 1.69
N GLN A 383 -1.92 -9.80 0.35
CA GLN A 383 -2.65 -10.68 -0.58
C GLN A 383 -2.24 -12.15 -0.43
N LYS A 384 -0.99 -12.42 -0.04
CA LYS A 384 -0.49 -13.75 0.31
C LYS A 384 -0.72 -14.13 1.79
N GLY A 385 -1.45 -13.31 2.55
CA GLY A 385 -1.70 -13.55 3.97
C GLY A 385 -0.48 -13.29 4.89
N ILE A 386 0.60 -12.70 4.37
CA ILE A 386 1.83 -12.44 5.14
C ILE A 386 1.67 -11.12 5.91
N ASN A 387 1.82 -11.18 7.24
CA ASN A 387 1.87 -9.97 8.05
C ASN A 387 3.25 -9.30 7.96
N LEU A 388 3.28 -7.96 8.03
CA LEU A 388 4.53 -7.19 7.98
C LEU A 388 5.51 -7.48 9.14
N ARG A 389 5.07 -8.16 10.20
CA ARG A 389 5.98 -8.68 11.24
C ARG A 389 7.00 -9.68 10.68
N TYR A 390 6.70 -10.33 9.55
CA TYR A 390 7.57 -11.29 8.87
C TYR A 390 8.56 -10.66 7.89
N LEU A 391 8.66 -9.33 7.77
CA LEU A 391 9.65 -8.71 6.86
C LEU A 391 11.08 -9.20 7.13
N GLY A 392 11.42 -9.49 8.39
CA GLY A 392 12.69 -10.13 8.75
C GLY A 392 12.93 -11.51 8.13
N HIS A 393 11.88 -12.33 8.08
CA HIS A 393 11.93 -13.63 7.42
C HIS A 393 12.03 -13.48 5.90
N VAL A 394 11.35 -12.49 5.31
CA VAL A 394 11.48 -12.18 3.87
C VAL A 394 12.93 -11.83 3.53
N VAL A 395 13.60 -10.98 4.32
CA VAL A 395 15.03 -10.67 4.13
C VAL A 395 15.88 -11.94 4.20
N LYS A 396 15.65 -12.80 5.20
CA LYS A 396 16.38 -14.05 5.36
C LYS A 396 16.19 -14.98 4.15
N THR A 397 14.97 -15.16 3.67
CA THR A 397 14.67 -16.01 2.51
C THR A 397 15.30 -15.46 1.23
N ILE A 398 15.25 -14.14 1.00
CA ILE A 398 15.91 -13.52 -0.16
C ILE A 398 17.43 -13.75 -0.11
N ASN A 399 18.06 -13.53 1.04
CA ASN A 399 19.51 -13.71 1.21
C ASN A 399 19.97 -15.18 1.06
N GLN A 400 19.08 -16.14 1.30
CA GLN A 400 19.33 -17.57 1.13
C GLN A 400 19.13 -18.06 -0.31
N THR A 401 18.54 -17.23 -1.18
CA THR A 401 18.27 -17.58 -2.58
C THR A 401 19.51 -17.34 -3.44
N GLU A 402 19.82 -18.26 -4.37
CA GLU A 402 20.97 -18.11 -5.29
C GLU A 402 20.82 -16.89 -6.21
N GLN A 403 19.59 -16.55 -6.59
CA GLN A 403 19.23 -15.41 -7.44
C GLN A 403 19.01 -14.10 -6.67
N LYS A 404 19.64 -13.93 -5.49
CA LYS A 404 19.44 -12.73 -4.63
C LYS A 404 19.73 -11.40 -5.36
N GLU A 405 20.66 -11.40 -6.31
CA GLU A 405 21.02 -10.20 -7.09
C GLU A 405 19.85 -9.70 -7.95
N HIS A 406 19.02 -10.61 -8.47
CA HIS A 406 17.81 -10.25 -9.21
C HIS A 406 16.74 -9.60 -8.30
N LEU A 407 16.79 -9.95 -7.00
CA LEU A 407 15.86 -9.47 -5.97
C LEU A 407 16.39 -8.27 -5.18
N ARG A 408 17.54 -7.69 -5.53
CA ARG A 408 18.13 -6.56 -4.80
C ARG A 408 17.19 -5.35 -4.70
N HIS A 409 16.34 -5.13 -5.71
CA HIS A 409 15.30 -4.09 -5.67
C HIS A 409 14.22 -4.37 -4.61
N ILE A 410 13.79 -5.63 -4.45
CA ILE A 410 12.87 -6.05 -3.39
C ILE A 410 13.54 -5.94 -2.02
N LEU A 411 14.79 -6.40 -1.90
CA LEU A 411 15.55 -6.34 -0.66
C LEU A 411 15.70 -4.89 -0.18
N ARG A 412 16.02 -3.97 -1.09
CA ARG A 412 16.06 -2.52 -0.84
C ARG A 412 14.74 -2.02 -0.25
N LEU A 413 13.61 -2.38 -0.85
CA LEU A 413 12.29 -1.95 -0.39
C LEU A 413 11.94 -2.52 0.98
N VAL A 414 12.25 -3.80 1.23
CA VAL A 414 12.00 -4.45 2.51
C VAL A 414 12.83 -3.80 3.62
N ILE A 415 14.13 -3.59 3.39
CA ILE A 415 15.01 -2.91 4.36
C ILE A 415 14.57 -1.46 4.60
N GLY A 416 14.24 -0.73 3.54
CA GLY A 416 13.72 0.64 3.63
C GLY A 416 12.41 0.71 4.43
N ASP A 417 11.45 -0.18 4.20
CA ASP A 417 10.18 -0.20 4.93
C ASP A 417 10.36 -0.63 6.40
N ILE A 418 11.29 -1.55 6.69
CA ILE A 418 11.70 -1.87 8.07
C ILE A 418 12.23 -0.62 8.76
N PHE A 419 13.22 0.03 8.16
CA PHE A 419 13.87 1.23 8.70
C PHE A 419 12.86 2.35 8.96
N ILE A 420 11.99 2.67 7.99
CA ILE A 420 11.00 3.75 8.13
C ILE A 420 9.93 3.40 9.16
N ARG A 421 9.51 2.14 9.28
CA ARG A 421 8.56 1.72 10.33
C ARG A 421 9.15 1.85 11.73
N SER A 422 10.42 1.47 11.88
CA SER A 422 11.15 1.62 13.14
C SER A 422 11.35 3.09 13.49
N THR A 423 11.81 3.89 12.53
CA THR A 423 11.94 5.34 12.64
C THR A 423 10.63 6.01 13.02
N ARG A 424 9.51 5.64 12.39
CA ARG A 424 8.18 6.18 12.73
C ARG A 424 7.81 5.90 14.19
N ARG A 425 8.13 4.72 14.72
CA ARG A 425 7.82 4.40 16.13
C ARG A 425 8.61 5.30 17.08
N VAL A 426 9.91 5.48 16.80
CA VAL A 426 10.77 6.40 17.56
C VAL A 426 10.26 7.85 17.44
N PHE A 427 9.96 8.30 16.22
CA PHE A 427 9.42 9.63 15.95
C PHE A 427 8.10 9.92 16.68
N ASN A 428 7.18 8.94 16.70
CA ASN A 428 5.92 9.09 17.40
C ASN A 428 6.13 9.34 18.90
N ASN A 429 7.09 8.66 19.53
CA ASN A 429 7.40 8.90 20.93
C ASN A 429 8.15 10.23 21.11
N PHE A 430 9.02 10.59 20.17
CA PHE A 430 9.76 11.86 20.17
C PHE A 430 8.83 13.08 20.11
N LEU A 431 7.75 13.03 19.34
CA LEU A 431 6.79 14.12 19.23
C LEU A 431 5.84 14.25 20.43
N GLN A 432 5.69 13.21 21.25
CA GLN A 432 4.81 13.26 22.41
C GLN A 432 5.38 14.26 23.42
N GLY A 433 4.61 15.33 23.72
CA GLY A 433 5.03 16.38 24.64
C GLY A 433 5.75 17.56 24.00
N VAL A 434 5.91 17.60 22.67
CA VAL A 434 6.40 18.79 21.97
C VAL A 434 5.26 19.80 21.83
N ASP A 435 5.48 21.02 22.30
CA ASP A 435 4.57 22.15 22.19
C ASP A 435 4.40 22.62 20.73
N ILE A 436 3.23 23.16 20.40
CA ILE A 436 2.89 23.60 19.03
C ILE A 436 3.92 24.61 18.48
N PRO A 437 4.37 25.64 19.22
CA PRO A 437 5.36 26.60 18.73
C PRO A 437 6.70 25.97 18.34
N SER A 438 7.13 24.94 19.07
CA SER A 438 8.42 24.26 18.84
C SER A 438 8.34 23.09 17.86
N LEU A 439 7.14 22.75 17.36
CA LEU A 439 6.89 21.55 16.56
C LEU A 439 7.72 21.51 15.27
N SER A 440 7.76 22.61 14.52
CA SER A 440 8.55 22.69 13.27
C SER A 440 10.04 22.51 13.53
N ALA A 441 10.55 23.13 14.60
CA ALA A 441 11.94 23.00 15.02
C ALA A 441 12.26 21.55 15.40
N ALA A 442 11.44 20.91 16.24
CA ALA A 442 11.63 19.53 16.67
C ALA A 442 11.59 18.53 15.49
N VAL A 443 10.64 18.69 14.55
CA VAL A 443 10.56 17.84 13.35
C VAL A 443 11.78 18.03 12.45
N SER A 444 12.19 19.28 12.20
CA SER A 444 13.37 19.56 11.37
C SER A 444 14.65 19.01 12.00
N HIS A 445 14.80 19.12 13.32
CA HIS A 445 15.89 18.53 14.10
C HIS A 445 15.92 17.00 13.94
N PHE A 446 14.78 16.34 14.16
CA PHE A 446 14.67 14.88 14.00
C PHE A 446 15.05 14.42 12.60
N LEU A 447 14.59 15.11 11.56
CA LEU A 447 14.91 14.78 10.16
C LEU A 447 16.40 14.97 9.85
N CYS A 448 17.04 16.01 10.41
CA CYS A 448 18.47 16.20 10.28
C CYS A 448 19.25 15.06 10.95
N CYS A 449 18.89 14.68 12.19
CA CYS A 449 19.48 13.54 12.89
C CYS A 449 19.30 12.22 12.12
N LEU A 450 18.14 12.04 11.46
CA LEU A 450 17.82 10.82 10.72
C LEU A 450 18.64 10.66 9.44
N LEU A 451 18.82 11.76 8.69
CA LEU A 451 19.41 11.72 7.35
C LEU A 451 20.90 12.07 7.32
N VAL A 452 21.40 12.75 8.35
CA VAL A 452 22.79 13.23 8.43
C VAL A 452 23.48 12.57 9.64
N PRO A 453 24.36 11.56 9.41
CA PRO A 453 24.97 10.76 10.48
C PRO A 453 25.74 11.56 11.56
N HIS A 454 26.28 12.73 11.20
CA HIS A 454 27.10 13.56 12.07
C HIS A 454 26.45 14.91 12.39
N PHE A 455 25.13 15.01 12.30
CA PHE A 455 24.44 16.25 12.64
C PHE A 455 24.64 16.55 14.13
N THR A 456 25.44 17.57 14.42
CA THR A 456 25.54 18.18 15.74
C THR A 456 24.67 19.43 15.73
N PRO A 457 23.68 19.53 16.64
CA PRO A 457 22.90 20.76 16.76
C PRO A 457 23.86 21.89 17.10
N THR A 458 23.90 22.93 16.27
CA THR A 458 24.53 24.18 16.67
C THR A 458 23.72 24.69 17.86
N MET A 459 24.35 24.80 19.03
CA MET A 459 23.69 25.35 20.21
C MET A 459 23.12 26.71 19.83
N VAL A 460 21.81 26.88 19.97
CA VAL A 460 21.14 28.16 19.73
C VAL A 460 21.66 29.16 20.75
N GLY A 461 22.72 29.86 20.38
CA GLY A 461 23.38 30.89 21.14
C GLY A 461 24.07 31.81 20.14
N GLU A 462 23.55 33.04 20.07
CA GLU A 462 24.09 34.17 19.30
C GLU A 462 23.86 34.17 17.78
N GLU A 463 22.69 34.63 17.33
CA GLU A 463 22.66 35.60 16.22
C GLU A 463 21.66 36.75 16.49
N THR A 464 22.24 37.94 16.67
CA THR A 464 21.71 39.29 16.41
C THR A 464 20.42 39.80 17.09
N LYS A 465 20.42 39.89 18.43
CA LYS A 465 19.61 40.93 19.12
C LYS A 465 20.25 42.32 18.94
N LYS A 466 19.93 43.02 17.84
CA LYS A 466 20.08 44.49 17.79
C LYS A 466 18.74 45.17 18.18
N LYS A 467 18.79 45.80 19.36
CA LYS A 467 17.89 46.83 19.91
C LYS A 467 16.45 46.44 20.28
N SER A 468 16.25 46.13 21.57
CA SER A 468 15.26 46.84 22.39
C SER A 468 15.60 46.69 23.87
N ARG A 469 15.93 47.81 24.52
CA ARG A 469 16.30 47.90 25.93
C ARG A 469 15.05 48.28 26.71
N ARG A 470 14.37 47.33 27.36
CA ARG A 470 13.52 47.60 28.53
C ARG A 470 13.74 46.54 29.59
N ARG A 471 14.23 47.00 30.74
CA ARG A 471 14.51 46.23 31.97
C ARG A 471 13.20 45.75 32.60
N GLY A 472 13.18 44.51 33.11
CA GLY A 472 12.11 44.03 33.98
C GLY A 472 12.20 42.53 34.31
N ARG A 473 13.01 42.21 35.32
CA ARG A 473 13.07 41.02 36.20
C ARG A 473 12.24 39.76 35.87
N GLY A 474 12.94 38.63 35.85
CA GLY A 474 12.36 37.29 36.03
C GLY A 474 13.21 36.21 35.35
N ALA A 475 14.40 35.92 35.88
CA ALA A 475 15.22 34.80 35.42
C ALA A 475 14.60 33.48 35.92
N GLY A 476 13.75 32.87 35.08
CA GLY A 476 13.50 31.44 35.13
C GLY A 476 14.57 30.74 34.31
N ALA A 477 15.20 29.70 34.87
CA ALA A 477 16.11 28.84 34.16
C ALA A 477 15.45 28.34 32.87
N SER A 478 16.15 28.47 31.74
CA SER A 478 15.74 27.86 30.48
C SER A 478 15.68 26.36 30.69
N GLU A 479 14.49 25.79 30.88
CA GLU A 479 14.28 24.35 30.81
C GLU A 479 14.79 23.90 29.45
N SER A 480 15.87 23.12 29.44
CA SER A 480 16.38 22.52 28.21
C SER A 480 15.31 21.60 27.65
N THR A 481 14.77 21.93 26.48
CA THR A 481 13.80 21.09 25.79
C THR A 481 14.40 19.69 25.56
N PRO A 482 13.81 18.61 26.10
CA PRO A 482 14.41 17.26 26.04
C PRO A 482 14.57 16.73 24.61
N TRP A 483 13.82 17.28 23.64
CA TRP A 483 13.92 16.89 22.24
C TRP A 483 15.17 17.46 21.53
N SER A 484 15.76 18.56 22.01
CA SER A 484 16.91 19.20 21.36
C SER A 484 18.25 18.50 21.65
N THR A 485 18.27 17.58 22.61
CA THR A 485 19.49 16.82 22.97
C THR A 485 19.68 15.56 22.13
N LEU A 486 18.65 15.11 21.41
CA LEU A 486 18.71 13.91 20.59
C LEU A 486 19.81 14.05 19.52
N THR A 487 20.75 13.12 19.52
CA THR A 487 21.81 13.04 18.50
C THR A 487 21.48 12.03 17.39
N GLY A 488 22.13 12.17 16.23
CA GLY A 488 21.99 11.18 15.14
C GLY A 488 22.39 9.76 15.54
N ALA A 489 23.42 9.61 16.37
CA ALA A 489 23.88 8.29 16.85
C ALA A 489 22.89 7.64 17.81
N GLU A 490 22.33 8.40 18.76
CA GLU A 490 21.28 7.90 19.66
C GLU A 490 20.02 7.51 18.89
N LEU A 491 19.58 8.35 17.95
CA LEU A 491 18.44 8.04 17.09
C LEU A 491 18.68 6.75 16.31
N TRP A 492 19.87 6.59 15.72
CA TRP A 492 20.23 5.38 14.98
C TRP A 492 20.15 4.12 15.85
N ASN A 493 20.71 4.18 17.06
CA ASN A 493 20.67 3.07 18.01
C ASN A 493 19.24 2.68 18.40
N LEU A 494 18.37 3.66 18.65
CA LEU A 494 16.96 3.42 18.95
C LEU A 494 16.23 2.74 17.78
N VAL A 495 16.51 3.17 16.55
CA VAL A 495 15.91 2.59 15.33
C VAL A 495 16.40 1.15 15.11
N CYS A 496 17.71 0.90 15.25
CA CYS A 496 18.30 -0.43 15.12
C CYS A 496 17.79 -1.38 16.21
N GLN A 497 17.68 -0.91 17.45
CA GLN A 497 17.11 -1.70 18.54
C GLN A 497 15.66 -2.11 18.23
N ASP A 498 14.83 -1.15 17.81
CA ASP A 498 13.45 -1.44 17.45
C ASP A 498 13.34 -2.42 16.26
N ALA A 499 14.21 -2.30 15.26
CA ALA A 499 14.27 -3.21 14.12
C ALA A 499 14.69 -4.63 14.55
N ALA A 500 15.68 -4.75 15.43
CA ALA A 500 16.14 -6.03 15.98
C ALA A 500 15.06 -6.71 16.85
N GLU A 501 14.35 -5.95 17.67
CA GLU A 501 13.25 -6.46 18.50
C GLU A 501 12.02 -6.86 17.68
N THR A 502 11.69 -6.09 16.63
CA THR A 502 10.45 -6.28 15.86
C THR A 502 10.61 -7.28 14.71
N TYR A 503 11.74 -7.27 14.02
CA TYR A 503 11.95 -8.06 12.80
C TYR A 503 13.10 -9.06 12.93
N ASN A 504 13.80 -9.10 14.06
CA ASN A 504 14.94 -9.99 14.28
C ASN A 504 16.08 -9.78 13.25
N ILE A 505 16.31 -8.51 12.91
CA ILE A 505 17.41 -8.04 12.06
C ILE A 505 18.26 -7.08 12.89
N SER A 506 19.40 -7.53 13.41
CA SER A 506 20.36 -6.67 14.12
C SER A 506 21.43 -6.11 13.19
N ASP A 507 21.94 -6.92 12.26
CA ASP A 507 23.19 -6.59 11.56
C ASP A 507 22.97 -5.99 10.16
N SER A 508 21.74 -6.04 9.62
CA SER A 508 21.48 -5.60 8.24
C SER A 508 21.28 -4.08 8.07
N LEU A 509 21.13 -3.31 9.15
CA LEU A 509 21.00 -1.84 9.01
C LEU A 509 22.36 -1.13 9.00
N GLY A 510 23.39 -1.71 9.62
CA GLY A 510 24.74 -1.16 9.68
C GLY A 510 24.90 0.05 10.61
N SER A 511 25.91 0.88 10.34
CA SER A 511 26.40 1.93 11.25
C SER A 511 25.72 3.30 11.11
N GLY A 512 24.91 3.51 10.07
CA GLY A 512 24.25 4.80 9.82
C GLY A 512 23.47 4.80 8.50
N PRO A 513 22.75 5.90 8.18
CA PRO A 513 21.96 5.99 6.96
C PRO A 513 22.82 5.90 5.69
N ASN A 514 24.10 6.29 5.74
CA ASN A 514 25.04 6.10 4.62
C ASN A 514 25.27 4.61 4.30
N HIS A 515 25.23 3.71 5.30
CA HIS A 515 25.33 2.28 5.06
C HIS A 515 24.15 1.78 4.22
N LEU A 516 22.94 2.29 4.46
CA LEU A 516 21.76 1.96 3.65
C LEU A 516 21.92 2.41 2.18
N VAL A 517 22.56 3.56 1.97
CA VAL A 517 22.85 4.09 0.64
C VAL A 517 23.92 3.23 -0.05
N GLU A 518 25.04 2.96 0.62
CA GLU A 518 26.20 2.27 0.03
C GLU A 518 25.93 0.78 -0.18
N HIS A 519 25.33 0.10 0.79
CA HIS A 519 25.14 -1.35 0.76
C HIS A 519 23.88 -1.77 -0.01
N TYR A 520 22.77 -1.02 0.15
CA TYR A 520 21.50 -1.38 -0.48
C TYR A 520 21.11 -0.47 -1.65
N GLY A 521 21.82 0.63 -1.90
CA GLY A 521 21.46 1.59 -2.94
C GLY A 521 20.21 2.42 -2.61
N ILE A 522 19.83 2.52 -1.33
CA ILE A 522 18.65 3.29 -0.90
C ILE A 522 18.94 4.78 -1.05
N GLN A 523 18.03 5.54 -1.67
CA GLN A 523 18.17 6.99 -1.73
C GLN A 523 17.60 7.67 -0.48
N LYS A 524 18.33 8.64 0.07
CA LYS A 524 17.88 9.46 1.21
C LYS A 524 16.56 10.18 0.92
N LEU A 525 16.37 10.65 -0.31
CA LEU A 525 15.12 11.30 -0.73
C LEU A 525 13.93 10.34 -0.66
N SER A 526 14.10 9.09 -1.10
CA SER A 526 13.04 8.07 -1.04
C SER A 526 12.70 7.71 0.42
N LEU A 527 13.69 7.68 1.32
CA LEU A 527 13.46 7.53 2.75
C LEU A 527 12.69 8.71 3.34
N LEU A 528 13.06 9.94 2.98
CA LEU A 528 12.37 11.15 3.43
C LEU A 528 10.90 11.17 2.97
N ARG A 529 10.66 10.84 1.70
CA ARG A 529 9.31 10.68 1.15
C ARG A 529 8.50 9.65 1.94
N GLU A 530 9.00 8.44 2.10
CA GLU A 530 8.31 7.36 2.83
C GLU A 530 8.08 7.70 4.31
N PHE A 531 9.03 8.41 4.94
CA PHE A 531 8.86 8.92 6.29
C PHE A 531 7.66 9.86 6.36
N CYS A 532 7.65 10.90 5.53
CA CYS A 532 6.61 11.91 5.50
C CYS A 532 5.22 11.32 5.22
N LEU A 533 5.10 10.40 4.26
CA LEU A 533 3.84 9.70 3.97
C LEU A 533 3.34 8.85 5.14
N LYS A 534 4.23 8.33 5.99
CA LYS A 534 3.86 7.50 7.15
C LYS A 534 3.66 8.30 8.43
N THR A 535 4.16 9.52 8.53
CA THR A 535 4.06 10.38 9.73
C THR A 535 3.11 11.57 9.56
N GLY A 536 2.77 11.93 8.33
CA GLY A 536 1.90 13.06 8.00
C GLY A 536 2.66 14.37 7.89
N VAL A 537 3.99 14.36 8.05
CA VAL A 537 4.81 15.56 7.87
C VAL A 537 4.76 16.00 6.41
N GLN A 538 4.50 17.28 6.18
CA GLN A 538 4.54 17.91 4.86
C GLN A 538 5.71 18.88 4.78
N LEU A 539 6.51 18.72 3.74
CA LEU A 539 7.69 19.54 3.49
C LEU A 539 7.43 20.59 2.42
N ARG A 540 8.10 21.73 2.51
CA ARG A 540 8.10 22.74 1.46
C ARG A 540 8.72 22.17 0.18
N LEU A 541 8.11 22.43 -0.97
CA LEU A 541 8.70 22.06 -2.27
C LEU A 541 9.93 22.93 -2.55
N ARG A 542 11.11 22.34 -2.50
CA ARG A 542 12.41 22.90 -2.93
C ARG A 542 13.43 21.80 -3.14
N ASP A 543 14.59 22.15 -3.68
CA ASP A 543 15.72 21.24 -3.79
C ASP A 543 16.41 21.09 -2.42
N TYR A 544 16.48 19.84 -1.94
CA TYR A 544 17.13 19.48 -0.67
C TYR A 544 18.49 18.84 -0.94
N SER A 545 19.56 19.45 -0.42
CA SER A 545 20.91 18.90 -0.50
C SER A 545 21.19 18.00 0.70
N LEU A 546 20.82 16.72 0.60
CA LEU A 546 20.91 15.73 1.71
C LEU A 546 22.32 15.15 1.95
N ASP A 547 23.29 15.51 1.10
CA ASP A 547 24.68 15.02 1.18
C ASP A 547 25.65 16.05 1.76
N ASN A 548 25.19 17.28 2.01
CA ASN A 548 26.02 18.30 2.63
C ASN A 548 26.11 18.04 4.15
N GLN A 549 27.34 17.83 4.64
CA GLN A 549 27.59 17.55 6.07
C GLN A 549 27.65 18.83 6.92
N ASN A 550 27.87 20.00 6.31
CA ASN A 550 28.19 21.23 7.03
C ASN A 550 26.97 22.14 7.25
N LYS A 551 25.80 21.79 6.70
CA LYS A 551 24.58 22.60 6.81
C LYS A 551 23.39 21.70 7.09
N ALA A 552 22.52 22.12 8.00
CA ALA A 552 21.23 21.48 8.21
C ALA A 552 20.46 21.45 6.86
N PRO A 553 20.16 20.26 6.31
CA PRO A 553 19.50 20.18 5.00
C PRO A 553 18.05 20.67 5.07
N ILE A 554 17.42 20.56 6.23
CA ILE A 554 16.01 20.85 6.49
C ILE A 554 15.93 21.77 7.71
N GLY A 555 15.35 22.95 7.54
CA GLY A 555 15.09 23.91 8.61
C GLY A 555 13.62 23.90 9.06
N PRO A 556 13.29 24.63 10.14
CA PRO A 556 11.91 24.74 10.63
C PRO A 556 10.96 25.34 9.58
N ASP A 557 11.44 26.28 8.74
CA ASP A 557 10.66 26.89 7.65
C ASP A 557 10.30 25.92 6.51
N ASP A 558 10.94 24.75 6.49
CA ASP A 558 10.63 23.69 5.52
C ASP A 558 9.46 22.81 5.99
N ILE A 559 9.15 22.80 7.29
CA ILE A 559 8.04 22.03 7.84
C ILE A 559 6.76 22.83 7.61
N PHE A 560 5.99 22.43 6.60
CA PHE A 560 4.77 23.13 6.20
C PHE A 560 3.58 22.78 7.09
N ASN A 561 3.38 21.49 7.36
CA ASN A 561 2.30 21.00 8.19
C ASN A 561 2.60 19.59 8.73
N ILE A 562 1.83 19.14 9.71
CA ILE A 562 1.66 17.71 10.02
C ILE A 562 0.17 17.43 9.82
N VAL A 563 -0.19 16.51 8.92
CA VAL A 563 -1.58 16.15 8.66
C VAL A 563 -1.95 14.83 9.36
N PRO A 564 -3.20 14.69 9.87
CA PRO A 564 -3.66 13.43 10.43
C PRO A 564 -3.65 12.30 9.40
N ILE A 565 -3.12 11.13 9.77
CA ILE A 565 -3.20 9.92 8.94
C ILE A 565 -4.34 9.05 9.44
N VAL A 566 -5.42 8.98 8.66
CA VAL A 566 -6.61 8.19 8.99
C VAL A 566 -6.60 6.84 8.28
N LYS A 567 -7.00 5.80 9.00
CA LYS A 567 -7.36 4.47 8.46
C LYS A 567 -8.80 4.21 8.86
N HIS A 568 -9.63 3.84 7.91
CA HIS A 568 -11.06 3.63 8.12
C HIS A 568 -11.52 2.37 7.39
N VAL A 569 -12.79 2.01 7.60
CA VAL A 569 -13.45 0.92 6.89
C VAL A 569 -13.55 1.27 5.40
N HIS A 570 -13.11 0.36 4.54
CA HIS A 570 -13.26 0.46 3.10
C HIS A 570 -14.71 0.12 2.72
N MET A 571 -15.35 1.04 1.99
CA MET A 571 -16.68 0.84 1.41
C MET A 571 -16.50 0.29 -0.01
N PRO A 572 -16.84 -0.98 -0.27
CA PRO A 572 -16.64 -1.59 -1.58
C PRO A 572 -17.70 -1.12 -2.60
N THR A 573 -17.29 -1.04 -3.86
CA THR A 573 -18.19 -0.85 -5.02
C THR A 573 -18.49 -2.20 -5.65
N VAL A 574 -19.40 -2.99 -5.07
CA VAL A 574 -19.51 -4.44 -5.32
C VAL A 574 -19.79 -4.74 -6.78
N ASP A 575 -20.79 -4.09 -7.37
CA ASP A 575 -21.20 -4.33 -8.76
C ASP A 575 -20.10 -3.89 -9.75
N ALA A 576 -19.51 -2.71 -9.54
CA ALA A 576 -18.40 -2.21 -10.37
C ALA A 576 -17.16 -3.11 -10.29
N SER A 577 -16.75 -3.50 -9.08
CA SER A 577 -15.62 -4.39 -8.84
C SER A 577 -15.85 -5.80 -9.38
N LYS A 578 -17.11 -6.26 -9.44
CA LYS A 578 -17.47 -7.55 -10.05
C LYS A 578 -17.31 -7.49 -11.58
N ALA A 579 -17.85 -6.46 -12.22
CA ALA A 579 -17.68 -6.25 -13.67
C ALA A 579 -16.20 -6.09 -14.05
N HIS A 580 -15.43 -5.33 -13.25
CA HIS A 580 -13.99 -5.17 -13.44
C HIS A 580 -13.21 -6.50 -13.33
N ARG A 581 -13.52 -7.32 -12.32
CA ARG A 581 -12.92 -8.65 -12.16
C ARG A 581 -13.27 -9.58 -13.33
N ALA A 582 -14.52 -9.57 -13.78
CA ALA A 582 -14.95 -10.35 -14.94
C ALA A 582 -14.18 -9.95 -16.20
N ALA A 583 -14.03 -8.65 -16.46
CA ALA A 583 -13.23 -8.14 -17.57
C ALA A 583 -11.77 -8.63 -17.51
N HIS A 584 -11.15 -8.59 -16.33
CA HIS A 584 -9.79 -9.09 -16.17
C HIS A 584 -9.66 -10.58 -16.53
N THR A 585 -10.64 -11.41 -16.15
CA THR A 585 -10.71 -12.82 -16.55
C THR A 585 -10.87 -13.00 -18.06
N PHE A 586 -11.68 -12.18 -18.73
CA PHE A 586 -11.82 -12.22 -20.19
C PHE A 586 -10.54 -11.82 -20.93
N ILE A 587 -9.82 -10.82 -20.42
CA ILE A 587 -8.49 -10.43 -20.95
C ILE A 587 -7.51 -11.61 -20.86
N GLN A 588 -7.48 -12.30 -19.72
CA GLN A 588 -6.63 -13.48 -19.54
C GLN A 588 -6.97 -14.62 -20.51
N LYS A 589 -8.24 -14.76 -20.88
CA LYS A 589 -8.72 -15.73 -21.88
C LYS A 589 -8.52 -15.26 -23.33
N GLY A 590 -8.07 -14.02 -23.56
CA GLY A 590 -7.92 -13.44 -24.90
C GLY A 590 -9.22 -12.96 -25.55
N LEU A 591 -10.33 -12.88 -24.81
CA LEU A 591 -11.65 -12.48 -25.30
C LEU A 591 -11.82 -10.95 -25.17
N LEU A 592 -11.21 -10.20 -26.09
CA LEU A 592 -11.08 -8.74 -25.99
C LEU A 592 -12.42 -7.99 -26.12
N ASP A 593 -13.35 -8.47 -26.94
CA ASP A 593 -14.64 -7.78 -27.14
C ASP A 593 -15.53 -7.85 -25.89
N GLN A 594 -15.63 -9.05 -25.28
CA GLN A 594 -16.32 -9.24 -24.01
C GLN A 594 -15.65 -8.46 -22.87
N ALA A 595 -14.31 -8.40 -22.86
CA ALA A 595 -13.58 -7.57 -21.91
C ALA A 595 -13.92 -6.08 -22.08
N LEU A 596 -14.01 -5.57 -23.31
CA LEU A 596 -14.35 -4.18 -23.58
C LEU A 596 -15.75 -3.82 -23.05
N GLU A 597 -16.74 -4.69 -23.28
CA GLU A 597 -18.11 -4.50 -22.79
C GLU A 597 -18.15 -4.41 -21.27
N HIS A 598 -17.55 -5.37 -20.57
CA HIS A 598 -17.50 -5.36 -19.10
C HIS A 598 -16.66 -4.22 -18.52
N LEU A 599 -15.62 -3.74 -19.22
CA LEU A 599 -14.87 -2.55 -18.79
C LEU A 599 -15.67 -1.27 -18.95
N LYS A 600 -16.47 -1.15 -20.02
CA LYS A 600 -17.38 -0.01 -20.21
C LYS A 600 -18.49 -0.01 -19.17
N GLU A 601 -19.04 -1.19 -18.87
CA GLU A 601 -19.99 -1.40 -17.77
C GLU A 601 -19.37 -1.00 -16.43
N ALA A 602 -18.20 -1.55 -16.09
CA ALA A 602 -17.51 -1.22 -14.84
C ALA A 602 -17.20 0.29 -14.72
N ALA A 603 -16.70 0.93 -15.79
CA ALA A 603 -16.45 2.37 -15.81
C ALA A 603 -17.74 3.18 -15.61
N TYR A 604 -18.85 2.76 -16.24
CA TYR A 604 -20.16 3.40 -15.99
C TYR A 604 -20.58 3.27 -14.53
N LEU A 605 -20.44 2.09 -13.93
CA LEU A 605 -20.81 1.85 -12.52
C LEU A 605 -19.92 2.66 -11.56
N PHE A 606 -18.61 2.74 -11.80
CA PHE A 606 -17.71 3.62 -11.03
C PHE A 606 -18.12 5.09 -11.16
N GLY A 607 -18.46 5.56 -12.36
CA GLY A 607 -18.96 6.92 -12.58
C GLY A 607 -20.24 7.22 -11.79
N ARG A 608 -21.14 6.24 -11.64
CA ARG A 608 -22.40 6.39 -10.88
C ARG A 608 -22.21 6.44 -9.36
N VAL A 609 -21.26 5.67 -8.83
CA VAL A 609 -21.07 5.49 -7.38
C VAL A 609 -20.06 6.48 -6.81
N CYS A 610 -18.92 6.65 -7.48
CA CYS A 610 -17.78 7.41 -6.97
C CYS A 610 -17.30 8.50 -7.92
N ASP A 611 -18.08 8.86 -8.95
CA ASP A 611 -17.72 9.87 -9.94
C ASP A 611 -16.34 9.61 -10.59
N ASP A 612 -16.01 8.34 -10.85
CA ASP A 612 -14.71 7.83 -11.30
C ASP A 612 -13.52 8.05 -10.35
N LEU A 613 -13.73 8.68 -9.19
CA LEU A 613 -12.69 9.03 -8.22
C LEU A 613 -12.38 7.88 -7.25
N HIS A 614 -12.02 6.71 -7.77
CA HIS A 614 -11.69 5.49 -7.01
C HIS A 614 -10.43 4.79 -7.55
N PRO A 615 -9.58 4.14 -6.72
CA PRO A 615 -8.39 3.44 -7.21
C PRO A 615 -8.72 2.37 -8.27
N GLU A 616 -9.77 1.59 -8.04
CA GLU A 616 -10.23 0.57 -9.00
C GLU A 616 -10.79 1.17 -10.31
N ALA A 617 -11.39 2.36 -10.28
CA ALA A 617 -11.81 3.06 -11.49
C ALA A 617 -10.59 3.42 -12.36
N CYS A 618 -9.48 3.86 -11.74
CA CYS A 618 -8.21 4.08 -12.45
C CYS A 618 -7.71 2.80 -13.13
N TYR A 619 -7.68 1.67 -12.42
CA TYR A 619 -7.27 0.38 -13.00
C TYR A 619 -8.20 -0.05 -14.13
N CYS A 620 -9.50 0.18 -13.99
CA CYS A 620 -10.50 -0.08 -15.01
C CYS A 620 -10.25 0.73 -16.28
N HIS A 621 -10.05 2.06 -16.16
CA HIS A 621 -9.73 2.90 -17.31
C HIS A 621 -8.39 2.54 -17.97
N SER A 622 -7.37 2.21 -17.18
CA SER A 622 -6.07 1.75 -17.71
C SER A 622 -6.22 0.48 -18.55
N LEU A 623 -6.99 -0.50 -18.07
CA LEU A 623 -7.29 -1.72 -18.82
C LEU A 623 -8.19 -1.45 -20.04
N LEU A 624 -9.14 -0.54 -19.94
CA LEU A 624 -10.00 -0.14 -21.06
C LEU A 624 -9.18 0.50 -22.19
N ALA A 625 -8.21 1.36 -21.85
CA ALA A 625 -7.28 1.94 -22.81
C ALA A 625 -6.42 0.84 -23.47
N LYS A 626 -5.92 -0.11 -22.67
CA LYS A 626 -5.16 -1.26 -23.17
C LYS A 626 -5.94 -2.09 -24.17
N VAL A 627 -7.17 -2.48 -23.86
CA VAL A 627 -8.01 -3.28 -24.77
C VAL A 627 -8.37 -2.50 -26.03
N SER A 628 -8.72 -1.21 -25.90
CA SER A 628 -9.03 -0.35 -27.05
C SER A 628 -7.84 -0.19 -27.99
N PHE A 629 -6.64 -0.07 -27.44
CA PHE A 629 -5.40 -0.04 -28.22
C PHE A 629 -5.16 -1.36 -28.96
N LEU A 630 -5.36 -2.50 -28.30
CA LEU A 630 -5.21 -3.83 -28.93
C LEU A 630 -6.23 -4.08 -30.05
N GLN A 631 -7.37 -3.38 -30.05
CA GLN A 631 -8.34 -3.37 -31.16
C GLN A 631 -7.99 -2.38 -32.28
N GLY A 632 -6.82 -1.71 -32.23
CA GLY A 632 -6.39 -0.75 -33.24
C GLY A 632 -6.94 0.68 -33.05
N LYS A 633 -7.61 0.98 -31.93
CA LYS A 633 -8.23 2.28 -31.67
C LYS A 633 -7.31 3.18 -30.83
N ALA A 634 -6.19 3.60 -31.40
CA ALA A 634 -5.15 4.36 -30.67
C ALA A 634 -5.65 5.70 -30.11
N ALA A 635 -6.48 6.45 -30.85
CA ALA A 635 -7.02 7.74 -30.39
C ALA A 635 -7.96 7.59 -29.18
N GLU A 636 -8.80 6.55 -29.18
CA GLU A 636 -9.68 6.21 -28.06
C GLU A 636 -8.86 5.81 -26.84
N ALA A 637 -7.87 4.92 -27.01
CA ALA A 637 -6.96 4.50 -25.96
C ALA A 637 -6.24 5.68 -25.31
N ARG A 638 -5.74 6.63 -26.11
CA ARG A 638 -5.11 7.87 -25.61
C ARG A 638 -6.05 8.67 -24.72
N SER A 639 -7.28 8.90 -25.17
CA SER A 639 -8.28 9.68 -24.42
C SER A 639 -8.65 9.01 -23.09
N ILE A 640 -8.84 7.70 -23.10
CA ILE A 640 -9.17 6.92 -21.90
C ILE A 640 -7.98 6.90 -20.93
N GLN A 641 -6.75 6.70 -21.44
CA GLN A 641 -5.55 6.69 -20.62
C GLN A 641 -5.29 8.04 -19.95
N LEU A 642 -5.59 9.15 -20.63
CA LEU A 642 -5.52 10.48 -20.02
C LEU A 642 -6.46 10.58 -18.81
N LYS A 643 -7.69 10.03 -18.89
CA LYS A 643 -8.60 9.96 -17.74
C LYS A 643 -8.00 9.13 -16.61
N ALA A 644 -7.38 7.98 -16.91
CA ALA A 644 -6.71 7.15 -15.90
C ALA A 644 -5.58 7.91 -15.17
N VAL A 645 -4.79 8.70 -15.89
CA VAL A 645 -3.74 9.56 -15.29
C VAL A 645 -4.34 10.57 -14.32
N VAL A 646 -5.39 11.29 -14.74
CA VAL A 646 -6.06 12.29 -13.91
C VAL A 646 -6.65 11.65 -12.65
N ILE A 647 -7.37 10.54 -12.79
CA ILE A 647 -7.94 9.82 -11.64
C ILE A 647 -6.83 9.34 -10.70
N SER A 648 -5.73 8.79 -11.22
CA SER A 648 -4.60 8.32 -10.41
C SER A 648 -3.91 9.44 -9.64
N GLU A 649 -3.65 10.59 -10.27
CA GLU A 649 -3.07 11.76 -9.58
C GLU A 649 -3.95 12.21 -8.42
N ARG A 650 -5.27 12.21 -8.64
CA ARG A 650 -6.26 12.66 -7.67
C ARG A 650 -6.45 11.73 -6.49
N VAL A 651 -6.48 10.43 -6.74
CA VAL A 651 -6.82 9.42 -5.74
C VAL A 651 -5.58 8.89 -5.02
N LEU A 652 -4.44 8.78 -5.71
CA LEU A 652 -3.23 8.17 -5.19
C LEU A 652 -2.08 9.17 -5.01
N GLY A 653 -2.07 10.27 -5.77
CA GLY A 653 -0.99 11.26 -5.78
C GLY A 653 -0.12 11.16 -7.03
N PHE A 654 0.58 12.23 -7.35
CA PHE A 654 1.34 12.34 -8.61
C PHE A 654 2.59 11.45 -8.68
N ASP A 655 3.18 11.12 -7.53
CA ASP A 655 4.40 10.31 -7.40
C ASP A 655 4.12 8.87 -6.93
N HIS A 656 2.85 8.47 -6.87
CA HIS A 656 2.48 7.10 -6.57
C HIS A 656 2.90 6.17 -7.71
N PRO A 657 3.45 4.97 -7.46
CA PRO A 657 3.93 4.08 -8.53
C PRO A 657 2.90 3.77 -9.63
N ASN A 658 1.62 3.59 -9.24
CA ASN A 658 0.55 3.45 -10.23
C ASN A 658 0.40 4.68 -11.14
N THR A 659 0.47 5.90 -10.59
CA THR A 659 0.38 7.14 -11.38
C THR A 659 1.56 7.28 -12.34
N ILE A 660 2.76 6.89 -11.89
CA ILE A 660 3.96 6.84 -12.72
C ILE A 660 3.78 5.84 -13.89
N LEU A 661 3.20 4.67 -13.63
CA LEU A 661 2.84 3.72 -14.68
C LEU A 661 1.82 4.30 -15.66
N GLN A 662 0.79 5.00 -15.16
CA GLN A 662 -0.20 5.63 -16.03
C GLN A 662 0.42 6.70 -16.95
N TYR A 663 1.45 7.43 -16.47
CA TYR A 663 2.22 8.36 -17.30
C TYR A 663 3.01 7.65 -18.41
N ALA A 664 3.66 6.53 -18.10
CA ALA A 664 4.41 5.78 -19.09
C ALA A 664 3.49 5.19 -20.18
N LEU A 665 2.35 4.61 -19.79
CA LEU A 665 1.33 4.11 -20.71
C LEU A 665 0.74 5.23 -21.59
N LEU A 666 0.48 6.42 -21.01
CA LEU A 666 0.07 7.58 -21.78
C LEU A 666 1.13 7.97 -22.82
N GLY A 667 2.41 7.87 -22.48
CA GLY A 667 3.52 8.10 -23.41
C GLY A 667 3.46 7.17 -24.62
N VAL A 668 3.20 5.88 -24.42
CA VAL A 668 3.03 4.91 -25.52
C VAL A 668 1.85 5.29 -26.42
N TYR A 669 0.69 5.60 -25.85
CA TYR A 669 -0.50 5.93 -26.65
C TYR A 669 -0.42 7.30 -27.33
N MET A 670 0.31 8.26 -26.76
CA MET A 670 0.63 9.52 -27.44
C MET A 670 1.55 9.29 -28.64
N PHE A 671 2.55 8.41 -28.50
CA PHE A 671 3.42 8.04 -29.61
C PHE A 671 2.63 7.36 -30.74
N ALA A 672 1.73 6.44 -30.39
CA ALA A 672 0.82 5.80 -31.35
C ALA A 672 -0.08 6.80 -32.10
N GLY A 673 -0.40 7.94 -31.48
CA GLY A 673 -1.14 9.04 -32.09
C GLY A 673 -0.29 10.01 -32.92
N GLY A 674 1.02 9.76 -33.07
CA GLY A 674 1.96 10.63 -33.78
C GLY A 674 2.51 11.81 -32.96
N GLU A 675 2.16 11.91 -31.66
CA GLU A 675 2.53 13.05 -30.80
C GLU A 675 3.83 12.78 -30.04
N THR A 676 4.92 12.58 -30.78
CA THR A 676 6.23 12.18 -30.25
C THR A 676 6.76 13.12 -29.16
N ALA A 677 6.58 14.44 -29.31
CA ALA A 677 7.02 15.42 -28.32
C ALA A 677 6.26 15.32 -26.98
N LEU A 678 4.96 14.97 -27.02
CA LEU A 678 4.18 14.76 -25.80
C LEU A 678 4.51 13.40 -25.17
N ALA A 679 4.67 12.37 -25.98
CA ALA A 679 5.13 11.06 -25.54
C ALA A 679 6.45 11.16 -24.75
N LEU A 680 7.42 11.89 -25.28
CA LEU A 680 8.71 12.12 -24.63
C LEU A 680 8.55 12.83 -23.28
N LYS A 681 7.71 13.87 -23.20
CA LYS A 681 7.42 14.57 -21.93
C LYS A 681 6.81 13.63 -20.88
N CYS A 682 5.88 12.76 -21.29
CA CYS A 682 5.28 11.77 -20.39
C CYS A 682 6.30 10.75 -19.89
N LEU A 683 7.14 10.20 -20.77
CA LEU A 683 8.19 9.23 -20.40
C LEU A 683 9.27 9.85 -19.50
N LEU A 684 9.74 11.06 -19.81
CA LEU A 684 10.70 11.77 -18.96
C LEU A 684 10.12 12.10 -17.58
N ARG A 685 8.83 12.47 -17.52
CA ARG A 685 8.15 12.68 -16.24
C ARG A 685 8.03 11.39 -15.44
N ALA A 686 7.64 10.29 -16.07
CA ALA A 686 7.60 8.98 -15.41
C ALA A 686 8.98 8.57 -14.88
N ARG A 687 10.04 8.80 -15.68
CA ARG A 687 11.43 8.51 -15.26
C ARG A 687 11.84 9.36 -14.07
N LEU A 688 11.63 10.68 -14.12
CA LEU A 688 11.95 11.59 -13.02
C LEU A 688 11.27 11.15 -11.73
N LEU A 689 9.97 10.86 -11.78
CA LEU A 689 9.24 10.41 -10.60
C LEU A 689 9.75 9.05 -10.11
N THR A 690 10.02 8.09 -11.00
CA THR A 690 10.60 6.79 -10.61
C THR A 690 11.93 6.96 -9.88
N LEU A 691 12.79 7.87 -10.35
CA LEU A 691 14.03 8.19 -9.65
C LEU A 691 13.77 8.70 -8.23
N THR A 692 12.78 9.56 -8.01
CA THR A 692 12.45 10.04 -6.66
C THR A 692 11.97 8.93 -5.72
N VAL A 693 11.30 7.90 -6.24
CA VAL A 693 10.76 6.81 -5.41
C VAL A 693 11.78 5.70 -5.13
N HIS A 694 12.61 5.30 -6.10
CA HIS A 694 13.50 4.11 -5.95
C HIS A 694 14.97 4.33 -6.35
N GLY A 695 15.26 5.43 -7.03
CA GLY A 695 16.56 5.71 -7.65
C GLY A 695 16.80 5.03 -9.00
N GLU A 696 18.04 5.15 -9.49
CA GLU A 696 18.46 4.64 -10.81
C GLU A 696 18.47 3.11 -10.90
N ASP A 697 18.71 2.42 -9.79
CA ASP A 697 18.95 0.99 -9.77
C ASP A 697 17.66 0.18 -9.57
N HIS A 698 16.78 0.18 -10.58
CA HIS A 698 15.46 -0.47 -10.51
C HIS A 698 15.03 -1.03 -11.89
N PRO A 699 14.40 -2.22 -11.98
CA PRO A 699 14.03 -2.83 -13.27
C PRO A 699 13.10 -1.93 -14.12
N TYR A 700 12.17 -1.22 -13.50
CA TYR A 700 11.30 -0.28 -14.21
C TYR A 700 12.03 0.93 -14.82
N ILE A 701 13.20 1.34 -14.28
CA ILE A 701 14.05 2.36 -14.95
C ILE A 701 14.55 1.80 -16.27
N ALA A 702 14.92 0.52 -16.34
CA ALA A 702 15.34 -0.12 -17.58
C ALA A 702 14.21 -0.13 -18.63
N THR A 703 12.96 -0.36 -18.20
CA THR A 703 11.77 -0.29 -19.05
C THR A 703 11.57 1.13 -19.61
N LEU A 704 11.66 2.15 -18.77
CA LEU A 704 11.52 3.55 -19.18
C LEU A 704 12.67 4.00 -20.09
N ASP A 705 13.90 3.60 -19.78
CA ASP A 705 15.09 3.94 -20.57
C ASP A 705 15.09 3.25 -21.93
N SER A 706 14.56 2.02 -22.02
CA SER A 706 14.30 1.35 -23.31
C SER A 706 13.29 2.12 -24.15
N CYS A 707 12.19 2.59 -23.54
CA CYS A 707 11.18 3.42 -24.22
C CYS A 707 11.75 4.78 -24.65
N LEU A 708 12.56 5.42 -23.81
CA LEU A 708 13.23 6.68 -24.16
C LEU A 708 14.24 6.48 -25.28
N GLY A 709 14.99 5.37 -25.27
CA GLY A 709 15.90 4.98 -26.36
C GLY A 709 15.19 4.71 -27.70
N LEU A 710 13.92 4.32 -27.67
CA LEU A 710 13.07 4.15 -28.86
C LEU A 710 12.59 5.50 -29.43
N VAL A 711 12.29 6.48 -28.58
CA VAL A 711 11.70 7.77 -28.99
C VAL A 711 12.77 8.84 -29.28
N LEU A 712 13.90 8.82 -28.58
CA LEU A 712 14.97 9.81 -28.73
C LEU A 712 15.84 9.59 -29.97
N THR A 713 16.43 10.67 -30.47
CA THR A 713 17.41 10.67 -31.56
C THR A 713 18.79 11.13 -31.07
N GLY A 714 19.85 10.74 -31.78
CA GLY A 714 21.22 11.19 -31.48
C GLY A 714 21.93 10.41 -30.36
N ASP A 715 22.79 11.08 -29.59
CA ASP A 715 23.66 10.41 -28.60
C ASP A 715 22.93 10.06 -27.30
N GLN A 716 21.92 10.84 -26.93
CA GLN A 716 21.09 10.57 -25.75
C GLN A 716 20.40 9.21 -25.84
N ARG A 717 19.98 8.79 -27.05
CA ARG A 717 19.44 7.45 -27.31
C ARG A 717 20.42 6.35 -26.85
N GLY A 718 21.69 6.46 -27.22
CA GLY A 718 22.72 5.50 -26.83
C GLY A 718 22.95 5.46 -25.32
N GLN A 719 22.88 6.60 -24.63
CA GLN A 719 23.04 6.67 -23.17
C GLN A 719 21.92 5.91 -22.44
N TYR A 720 20.66 6.16 -22.81
CA TYR A 720 19.52 5.45 -22.20
C TYR A 720 19.55 3.96 -22.51
N LEU A 721 19.82 3.56 -23.76
CA LEU A 721 19.89 2.13 -24.13
C LEU A 721 21.01 1.39 -23.41
N LYS A 722 22.18 2.01 -23.23
CA LYS A 722 23.28 1.41 -22.44
C LYS A 722 22.90 1.25 -20.97
N ASN A 723 22.19 2.21 -20.37
CA ASN A 723 21.71 2.09 -19.00
C ASN A 723 20.66 0.99 -18.87
N ALA A 724 19.70 0.96 -19.79
CA ALA A 724 18.67 -0.09 -19.84
C ALA A 724 19.28 -1.48 -19.98
N LEU A 725 20.28 -1.66 -20.87
CA LEU A 725 20.97 -2.93 -21.03
C LEU A 725 21.70 -3.33 -19.74
N LYS A 726 22.43 -2.40 -19.11
CA LYS A 726 23.12 -2.67 -17.83
C LYS A 726 22.13 -3.17 -16.77
N LEU A 727 20.99 -2.50 -16.62
CA LEU A 727 19.99 -2.85 -15.62
C LEU A 727 19.29 -4.18 -15.97
N ASN A 728 18.84 -4.36 -17.22
CA ASN A 728 18.18 -5.60 -17.66
C ASN A 728 19.08 -6.83 -17.47
N THR A 729 20.35 -6.75 -17.87
CA THR A 729 21.33 -7.83 -17.65
C THR A 729 21.53 -8.11 -16.16
N SER A 730 21.55 -7.07 -15.31
CA SER A 730 21.74 -7.25 -13.86
C SER A 730 20.55 -7.88 -13.14
N PHE A 731 19.31 -7.60 -13.57
CA PHE A 731 18.09 -8.04 -12.89
C PHE A 731 17.50 -9.31 -13.46
N PHE A 732 17.64 -9.52 -14.76
CA PHE A 732 17.00 -10.63 -15.46
C PHE A 732 17.99 -11.59 -16.12
N GLY A 733 19.26 -11.21 -16.21
CA GLY A 733 20.29 -11.97 -16.90
C GLY A 733 20.30 -11.78 -18.42
N PRO A 734 21.29 -12.38 -19.09
CA PRO A 734 21.44 -12.29 -20.55
C PRO A 734 20.33 -13.01 -21.31
N GLU A 735 19.71 -14.02 -20.68
CA GLU A 735 18.66 -14.87 -21.26
C GLU A 735 17.23 -14.28 -21.12
N ASN A 736 17.08 -13.02 -20.73
CA ASN A 736 15.75 -12.42 -20.67
C ASN A 736 15.38 -11.72 -21.97
N LEU A 737 14.10 -11.84 -22.34
CA LEU A 737 13.51 -11.14 -23.49
C LEU A 737 13.76 -9.61 -23.46
N HIS A 738 13.63 -8.98 -22.29
CA HIS A 738 13.87 -7.54 -22.16
C HIS A 738 15.33 -7.20 -22.44
N THR A 739 16.26 -8.02 -21.94
CA THR A 739 17.70 -7.88 -22.20
C THR A 739 17.98 -8.00 -23.70
N ALA A 740 17.46 -9.04 -24.34
CA ALA A 740 17.57 -9.30 -25.78
C ALA A 740 17.08 -8.12 -26.62
N LEU A 741 15.91 -7.60 -26.27
CA LEU A 741 15.33 -6.47 -26.96
C LEU A 741 16.22 -5.24 -26.80
N THR A 742 16.72 -4.93 -25.61
CA THR A 742 17.69 -3.83 -25.44
C THR A 742 18.97 -4.02 -26.26
N GLN A 743 19.49 -5.24 -26.36
CA GLN A 743 20.67 -5.54 -27.19
C GLN A 743 20.41 -5.21 -28.66
N HIS A 744 19.26 -5.65 -29.19
CA HIS A 744 18.82 -5.33 -30.54
C HIS A 744 18.67 -3.81 -30.76
N LEU A 745 18.03 -3.11 -29.82
CA LEU A 745 17.86 -1.64 -29.92
C LEU A 745 19.19 -0.89 -29.90
N LEU A 746 20.16 -1.37 -29.13
CA LEU A 746 21.51 -0.81 -29.08
C LEU A 746 22.27 -1.08 -30.39
N ALA A 747 22.15 -2.28 -30.96
CA ALA A 747 22.72 -2.61 -32.26
C ALA A 747 22.15 -1.72 -33.38
N GLN A 748 20.84 -1.48 -33.39
CA GLN A 748 20.21 -0.53 -34.32
C GLN A 748 20.78 0.89 -34.18
N TRP A 749 20.96 1.37 -32.94
CA TRP A 749 21.56 2.68 -32.71
C TRP A 749 23.03 2.75 -33.17
N MET A 750 23.85 1.74 -32.85
CA MET A 750 25.24 1.68 -33.30
C MET A 750 25.37 1.63 -34.82
N CYS A 751 24.50 0.87 -35.48
CA CYS A 751 24.39 0.84 -36.94
C CYS A 751 24.09 2.23 -37.50
N SER A 752 23.15 2.98 -36.89
CA SER A 752 22.86 4.37 -37.30
C SER A 752 24.02 5.34 -37.11
N LYS A 753 24.99 5.00 -36.24
CA LYS A 753 26.23 5.76 -36.03
C LYS A 753 27.39 5.28 -36.93
N GLY A 754 27.18 4.24 -37.73
CA GLY A 754 28.20 3.66 -38.60
C GLY A 754 29.13 2.65 -37.91
N ASP A 755 28.88 2.27 -36.66
CA ASP A 755 29.64 1.23 -35.95
C ASP A 755 29.02 -0.15 -36.17
N TYR A 756 29.23 -0.70 -37.36
CA TYR A 756 28.67 -2.00 -37.76
C TYR A 756 29.30 -3.17 -37.01
N ARG A 757 30.57 -3.05 -36.57
CA ARG A 757 31.27 -4.15 -35.89
C ARG A 757 30.68 -4.40 -34.51
N SER A 758 30.49 -3.34 -33.74
CA SER A 758 29.84 -3.44 -32.42
C SER A 758 28.35 -3.77 -32.55
N ALA A 759 27.67 -3.24 -33.57
CA ALA A 759 26.27 -3.61 -33.85
C ALA A 759 26.13 -5.13 -34.08
N MET A 760 27.03 -5.76 -34.84
CA MET A 760 27.01 -7.21 -35.07
C MET A 760 27.24 -8.03 -33.80
N THR A 761 28.06 -7.57 -32.86
CA THR A 761 28.29 -8.31 -31.61
C THR A 761 27.04 -8.29 -30.73
N HIS A 762 26.44 -7.11 -30.56
CA HIS A 762 25.20 -6.97 -29.80
C HIS A 762 24.03 -7.74 -30.42
N GLU A 763 23.92 -7.74 -31.76
CA GLU A 763 22.86 -8.48 -32.44
C GLU A 763 23.03 -10.01 -32.33
N LYS A 764 24.27 -10.51 -32.29
CA LYS A 764 24.54 -11.93 -32.03
C LYS A 764 24.15 -12.34 -30.61
N GLU A 765 24.37 -11.47 -29.64
CA GLU A 765 23.90 -11.68 -28.26
C GLU A 765 22.38 -11.62 -28.14
N ALA A 766 21.70 -10.81 -28.96
CA ALA A 766 20.24 -10.77 -29.04
C ALA A 766 19.61 -12.04 -29.64
N LEU A 767 20.37 -12.82 -30.43
CA LEU A 767 19.91 -13.98 -31.20
C LEU A 767 19.91 -15.31 -30.45
N THR A 768 20.35 -15.34 -29.20
CA THR A 768 20.46 -16.58 -28.40
C THR A 768 19.12 -17.17 -27.95
N PHE A 769 17.99 -16.60 -28.38
CA PHE A 769 16.63 -17.06 -28.03
C PHE A 769 16.01 -17.93 -29.11
N GLY A 770 15.29 -18.97 -28.68
CA GLY A 770 14.70 -20.04 -29.49
C GLY A 770 14.13 -19.60 -30.85
N GLU A 771 14.26 -20.50 -31.84
CA GLU A 771 14.17 -20.17 -33.27
C GLU A 771 12.81 -19.64 -33.74
N ASP A 772 11.73 -19.90 -32.99
CA ASP A 772 10.35 -19.63 -33.42
C ASP A 772 9.81 -18.24 -33.05
N HIS A 773 10.53 -17.45 -32.24
CA HIS A 773 10.05 -16.17 -31.74
C HIS A 773 10.14 -15.05 -32.79
N SER A 774 9.11 -14.19 -32.89
CA SER A 774 9.04 -13.12 -33.91
C SER A 774 10.20 -12.11 -33.82
N GLN A 775 10.64 -11.78 -32.60
CA GLN A 775 11.81 -10.91 -32.40
C GLN A 775 13.11 -11.60 -32.81
N THR A 776 13.27 -12.91 -32.62
CA THR A 776 14.44 -13.65 -33.11
C THR A 776 14.51 -13.58 -34.63
N ARG A 777 13.36 -13.66 -35.31
CA ARG A 777 13.29 -13.52 -36.78
C ARG A 777 13.68 -12.12 -37.25
N CYS A 778 13.15 -11.07 -36.60
CA CYS A 778 13.52 -9.69 -36.87
C CYS A 778 15.04 -9.45 -36.65
N SER A 779 15.59 -10.01 -35.58
CA SER A 779 17.02 -9.96 -35.30
C SER A 779 17.86 -10.70 -36.33
N LYS A 780 17.42 -11.87 -36.81
CA LYS A 780 18.12 -12.66 -37.86
C LYS A 780 18.16 -11.86 -39.17
N GLU A 781 17.04 -11.27 -39.55
CA GLU A 781 16.94 -10.40 -40.74
C GLU A 781 17.84 -9.18 -40.60
N PHE A 782 17.79 -8.50 -39.45
CA PHE A 782 18.60 -7.31 -39.18
C PHE A 782 20.11 -7.62 -39.19
N LEU A 783 20.54 -8.74 -38.60
CA LEU A 783 21.93 -9.20 -38.68
C LEU A 783 22.38 -9.42 -40.14
N GLY A 784 21.50 -9.98 -40.98
CA GLY A 784 21.74 -10.16 -42.42
C GLY A 784 21.91 -8.84 -43.17
N VAL A 785 21.20 -7.78 -42.74
CA VAL A 785 21.35 -6.44 -43.30
C VAL A 785 22.64 -5.77 -42.84
N ILE A 786 22.94 -5.80 -41.54
CA ILE A 786 24.18 -5.23 -40.99
C ILE A 786 25.41 -5.86 -41.63
N THR A 787 25.43 -7.19 -41.79
CA THR A 787 26.56 -7.90 -42.43
C THR A 787 26.79 -7.45 -43.87
N LYS A 788 25.72 -7.31 -44.68
CA LYS A 788 25.84 -6.80 -46.05
C LYS A 788 26.36 -5.36 -46.08
N GLN A 789 25.91 -4.50 -45.16
CA GLN A 789 26.38 -3.12 -45.06
C GLN A 789 27.83 -3.02 -44.59
N ALA A 790 28.22 -3.77 -43.57
CA ALA A 790 29.59 -3.83 -43.07
C ALA A 790 30.56 -4.23 -44.19
N VAL A 791 30.22 -5.27 -44.97
CA VAL A 791 31.02 -5.70 -46.13
C VAL A 791 31.07 -4.63 -47.23
N LYS A 792 29.96 -3.91 -47.49
CA LYS A 792 29.94 -2.81 -48.47
C LYS A 792 30.87 -1.68 -48.03
N VAL A 793 30.79 -1.26 -46.77
CA VAL A 793 31.66 -0.20 -46.20
C VAL A 793 33.12 -0.64 -46.21
N GLU A 794 33.44 -1.88 -45.83
CA GLU A 794 34.81 -2.40 -45.85
C GLU A 794 35.37 -2.50 -47.28
N ARG A 795 34.55 -2.89 -48.27
CA ARG A 795 34.93 -2.88 -49.69
C ARG A 795 35.16 -1.45 -50.20
N SER A 796 34.28 -0.51 -49.86
CA SER A 796 34.45 0.90 -50.21
C SER A 796 35.72 1.50 -49.60
N LEU A 797 36.04 1.20 -48.34
CA LEU A 797 37.28 1.62 -47.68
C LEU A 797 38.54 1.03 -48.35
N ARG A 798 38.45 -0.20 -48.89
CA ARG A 798 39.56 -0.84 -49.64
C ARG A 798 39.70 -0.31 -51.07
N GLN A 799 38.61 0.16 -51.68
CA GLN A 799 38.59 0.67 -53.07
C GLN A 799 38.84 2.18 -53.17
N ALA A 800 38.52 2.95 -52.12
CA ALA A 800 38.71 4.39 -52.05
C ALA A 800 40.12 4.73 -51.54
N GLY A 801 41.12 4.65 -52.41
CA GLY A 801 42.35 5.42 -52.26
C GLY A 801 42.06 6.91 -52.52
N ALA A 802 42.13 7.72 -51.46
CA ALA A 802 42.23 9.18 -51.43
C ALA A 802 41.07 10.09 -51.88
N ASP A 803 40.10 9.70 -52.72
CA ASP A 803 39.00 10.60 -53.09
C ASP A 803 37.64 9.89 -53.17
N CYS A 804 36.77 10.13 -52.18
CA CYS A 804 35.32 9.93 -52.34
C CYS A 804 34.53 10.74 -51.32
N THR A 805 33.64 11.59 -51.85
CA THR A 805 32.50 12.19 -51.19
C THR A 805 31.64 11.13 -50.50
N GLU A 806 31.25 11.40 -49.25
CA GLU A 806 30.35 10.60 -48.41
C GLU A 806 29.11 10.14 -49.20
N GLN A 807 29.11 8.92 -49.74
CA GLN A 807 27.88 8.30 -50.19
C GLN A 807 27.06 7.98 -48.95
N ALA A 808 25.95 8.69 -48.78
CA ALA A 808 24.99 8.47 -47.70
C ALA A 808 24.61 6.99 -47.65
N VAL A 809 25.08 6.31 -46.62
CA VAL A 809 24.75 4.91 -46.36
C VAL A 809 23.26 4.85 -46.00
N GLU A 810 22.50 3.95 -46.65
CA GLU A 810 21.09 3.71 -46.31
C GLU A 810 20.99 3.27 -44.84
N CYS A 811 20.76 4.22 -43.93
CA CYS A 811 20.49 3.91 -42.55
C CYS A 811 19.13 3.20 -42.51
N VAL A 812 19.11 1.95 -42.03
CA VAL A 812 17.85 1.25 -41.73
C VAL A 812 17.25 1.89 -40.49
N THR A 813 16.59 3.04 -40.66
CA THR A 813 15.83 3.66 -39.59
C THR A 813 14.57 2.83 -39.38
N PRO A 814 14.30 2.34 -38.16
CA PRO A 814 13.08 1.60 -37.89
C PRO A 814 11.85 2.48 -38.18
N THR A 815 10.82 1.90 -38.79
CA THR A 815 9.56 2.61 -39.06
C THR A 815 8.87 2.96 -37.74
N THR A 816 8.01 3.98 -37.75
CA THR A 816 7.20 4.35 -36.58
C THR A 816 6.40 3.18 -36.01
N ASP A 817 5.92 2.29 -36.88
CA ASP A 817 5.16 1.10 -36.48
C ASP A 817 6.04 0.08 -35.75
N THR A 818 7.26 -0.17 -36.26
CA THR A 818 8.22 -1.06 -35.58
C THR A 818 8.63 -0.51 -34.21
N VAL A 819 8.85 0.81 -34.11
CA VAL A 819 9.14 1.48 -32.83
C VAL A 819 7.97 1.34 -31.87
N LEU A 820 6.73 1.53 -32.35
CA LEU A 820 5.54 1.37 -31.53
C LEU A 820 5.37 -0.09 -31.05
N GLU A 821 5.56 -1.08 -31.92
CA GLU A 821 5.53 -2.49 -31.53
C GLU A 821 6.57 -2.81 -30.45
N GLN A 822 7.79 -2.31 -30.59
CA GLN A 822 8.85 -2.47 -29.59
C GLN A 822 8.49 -1.78 -28.27
N MET A 823 7.94 -0.56 -28.29
CA MET A 823 7.46 0.13 -27.08
C MET A 823 6.36 -0.64 -26.36
N VAL A 824 5.41 -1.18 -27.12
CA VAL A 824 4.29 -1.99 -26.61
C VAL A 824 4.78 -3.28 -25.94
N LEU A 825 5.84 -3.89 -26.48
CA LEU A 825 6.48 -5.07 -25.88
C LEU A 825 7.25 -4.73 -24.60
N VAL A 826 8.08 -3.68 -24.63
CA VAL A 826 8.84 -3.20 -23.46
C VAL A 826 7.90 -2.88 -22.29
N MET A 827 6.81 -2.14 -22.56
CA MET A 827 5.84 -1.75 -21.53
C MET A 827 4.87 -2.88 -21.11
N GLY A 828 4.93 -4.07 -21.73
CA GLY A 828 4.05 -5.19 -21.40
C GLY A 828 2.57 -4.96 -21.79
N VAL A 829 2.30 -4.06 -22.74
CA VAL A 829 0.95 -3.79 -23.25
C VAL A 829 0.44 -4.99 -24.06
N ARG A 830 1.31 -5.68 -24.81
CA ARG A 830 0.99 -6.96 -25.45
C ARG A 830 1.84 -8.06 -24.80
N LYS A 831 1.21 -9.05 -24.16
CA LYS A 831 1.92 -10.26 -23.73
C LYS A 831 2.32 -11.04 -24.99
N ILE A 832 3.57 -11.47 -25.06
CA ILE A 832 4.01 -12.40 -26.08
C ILE A 832 3.33 -13.72 -25.77
N THR A 833 2.32 -14.07 -26.56
CA THR A 833 1.79 -15.43 -26.54
C THR A 833 2.86 -16.30 -27.18
N HIS A 834 3.46 -17.21 -26.40
CA HIS A 834 3.99 -18.44 -26.97
C HIS A 834 2.79 -19.14 -27.63
N ARG A 835 2.66 -18.97 -28.95
CA ARG A 835 1.81 -19.84 -29.76
C ARG A 835 2.68 -20.96 -30.27
#